data_AF-A0A8T4Y3G2-F1
#
_entry.id   AF-A0A8T4Y3G2-F1
#
_cell.length_a   1.000
_cell.length_b   1.000
_cell.length_c   1.000
_cell.angle_alpha   90.00
_cell.angle_beta   90.00
_cell.angle_gamma   90.00
#
_symmetry.space_group_name_H-M   'P 1'
#
loop_
_entity.id
_entity.type
_entity.pdbx_description
1 polymer ?
#
loop_
_entity_poly.entity_id
_entity_poly.type
_entity_poly.pdbx_seq_one_letter_code
_entity_poly.pdbx_strand_id
1 'polypeptide(L)'
;MKKVSDTLMQTKPDELESFPLSLDHSDHIVRLTLKGYSKLAADHILHPEMRGHLEETLGDTIRKLNLAFNKAVLDKKHEEKVVQCARIYDTLLNLALNLIGFEKKIMGFSENEVKSSLSLLTSALKGLEALERSSTYNDDQNEASIAKAVVERTLTEMKTVMKVVYRPPGAMVAHIAEKIEKELDNKDVLGSFLRLSEQQIQNNVYYKLSMRGACKFGNDYALGLRFLRHVGFVQVTTNPSLAAVAYEDDPSMWEGYNGEDLCPDFKAIIKQHPELLNDPGKHGDEITAYATEVSIWRNLTVFRPIAVASNMVHGMISLQLNPFIADNYEESVNYALKFYLDAQEFLRLYDAWLLWGYSENVERGRPNIVFKVAGSSPASIDITRKLESLGIGTNNTVTFTVPQMVELILAKIEGRAEAVKKGIPLTTVYETNMGGRLDDHVREVQAEALVKKAIEKASDKDVALKNLAEELGAWDEVSQKKTLAEKIIVVSSRKYLRPLNKEQMIRFLAKHGVPYNSEERVKAYLETLENDIGYCGILVTKKVYEIFFSPQNKPKWILYLQARYDLAEEQAKEVLFGIDILPASKRHTKETLLTLAETNMTHTEFPNHQTAVLSACSEPSFKIENCLESILKPLDSAILQRLTRDTNDLKNEVNKFYEITKPQSEIMKKAKIPSVEQYGSGGILPSQWQSFGAVIKTMDEFSSSYETFKAKCISFVKKVSKEK
;
A
#
# COMPACT_ATOMS: atom_id res chain seq x y z
N MET A 1 16.07 -2.96 39.08
CA MET A 1 14.75 -2.74 38.44
C MET A 1 14.80 -3.31 37.03
N LYS A 2 13.68 -3.84 36.50
CA LYS A 2 13.58 -4.14 35.05
C LYS A 2 13.89 -2.86 34.25
N LYS A 3 14.47 -2.97 33.05
CA LYS A 3 14.60 -1.80 32.18
C LYS A 3 13.20 -1.28 31.87
N VAL A 4 13.01 0.05 31.86
CA VAL A 4 11.70 0.68 31.58
C VAL A 4 11.11 0.12 30.28
N SER A 5 11.94 -0.10 29.26
CA SER A 5 11.58 -0.76 28.00
C SER A 5 10.85 -2.09 28.19
N ASP A 6 11.37 -2.95 29.08
CA ASP A 6 10.86 -4.31 29.28
C ASP A 6 9.51 -4.29 29.98
N THR A 7 9.33 -3.36 30.93
CA THR A 7 8.05 -3.13 31.63
C THR A 7 6.98 -2.65 30.65
N LEU A 8 7.33 -1.73 29.74
CA LEU A 8 6.39 -1.21 28.73
C LEU A 8 5.99 -2.29 27.71
N MET A 9 6.92 -3.17 27.31
CA MET A 9 6.60 -4.27 26.39
C MET A 9 5.68 -5.33 26.99
N GLN A 10 5.78 -5.58 28.30
CA GLN A 10 5.01 -6.63 28.98
C GLN A 10 3.62 -6.18 29.44
N THR A 11 3.37 -4.87 29.52
CA THR A 11 2.13 -4.35 30.08
C THR A 11 1.03 -4.28 29.02
N LYS A 12 -0.08 -4.96 29.26
CA LYS A 12 -1.26 -4.91 28.39
C LYS A 12 -2.16 -3.71 28.72
N PRO A 13 -2.90 -3.17 27.74
CA PRO A 13 -4.00 -2.26 28.00
C PRO A 13 -5.07 -2.91 28.89
N ASP A 14 -5.79 -2.08 29.64
CA ASP A 14 -6.93 -2.51 30.45
C ASP A 14 -8.12 -2.78 29.52
N GLU A 15 -8.98 -3.75 29.84
CA GLU A 15 -10.17 -4.00 29.01
C GLU A 15 -11.09 -2.76 28.92
N LEU A 16 -11.56 -2.48 27.70
CA LEU A 16 -12.59 -1.49 27.45
C LEU A 16 -13.98 -2.07 27.66
N GLU A 17 -14.87 -1.25 28.22
CA GLU A 17 -16.28 -1.60 28.29
C GLU A 17 -16.91 -1.60 26.88
N SER A 18 -18.10 -2.21 26.74
CA SER A 18 -18.80 -2.27 25.45
C SER A 18 -19.22 -0.90 24.90
N PHE A 19 -19.33 0.11 25.76
CA PHE A 19 -19.66 1.48 25.36
C PHE A 19 -18.80 2.50 26.13
N PRO A 20 -18.32 3.55 25.45
CA PRO A 20 -17.59 4.63 26.10
C PRO A 20 -18.47 5.42 27.07
N LEU A 21 -17.92 5.65 28.27
CA LEU A 21 -18.52 6.50 29.29
C LEU A 21 -17.58 7.68 29.54
N SER A 22 -17.76 8.76 28.81
CA SER A 22 -16.93 9.97 28.94
C SER A 22 -17.81 11.20 29.14
N LEU A 23 -17.26 12.23 29.79
CA LEU A 23 -17.99 13.46 30.08
C LEU A 23 -17.86 14.50 28.96
N ASP A 24 -16.66 14.61 28.39
CA ASP A 24 -16.28 15.54 27.33
C ASP A 24 -15.12 14.92 26.51
N HIS A 25 -14.76 15.53 25.37
CA HIS A 25 -13.69 15.01 24.49
C HIS A 25 -12.35 14.88 25.23
N SER A 26 -12.04 15.80 26.14
CA SER A 26 -10.82 15.77 26.94
C SER A 26 -10.80 14.59 27.92
N ASP A 27 -11.90 14.34 28.62
CA ASP A 27 -12.11 13.20 29.52
C ASP A 27 -12.01 11.88 28.75
N HIS A 28 -12.55 11.84 27.53
CA HIS A 28 -12.46 10.69 26.65
C HIS A 28 -11.02 10.33 26.27
N ILE A 29 -10.25 11.32 25.81
CA ILE A 29 -8.83 11.15 25.49
C ILE A 29 -8.08 10.66 26.73
N VAL A 30 -8.27 11.32 27.88
CA VAL A 30 -7.60 10.94 29.15
C VAL A 30 -7.95 9.51 29.57
N ARG A 31 -9.22 9.11 29.48
CA ARG A 31 -9.67 7.75 29.83
C ARG A 31 -8.97 6.70 28.97
N LEU A 32 -8.96 6.89 27.65
CA LEU A 32 -8.29 5.98 26.71
C LEU A 32 -6.78 5.92 26.98
N THR A 33 -6.13 7.08 27.18
CA THR A 33 -4.71 7.17 27.56
C THR A 33 -4.41 6.35 28.80
N LEU A 34 -5.17 6.55 29.88
CA LEU A 34 -4.90 5.88 31.16
C LEU A 34 -5.16 4.37 31.10
N LYS A 35 -6.11 3.91 30.27
CA LYS A 35 -6.34 2.48 30.00
C LYS A 35 -5.33 1.85 29.03
N GLY A 36 -4.49 2.65 28.38
CA GLY A 36 -3.41 2.16 27.51
C GLY A 36 -3.72 2.13 26.02
N TYR A 37 -4.74 2.87 25.58
CA TYR A 37 -5.12 3.04 24.17
C TYR A 37 -4.67 4.41 23.65
N SER A 38 -3.37 4.66 23.70
CA SER A 38 -2.76 5.97 23.43
C SER A 38 -2.90 6.44 21.98
N LYS A 39 -2.87 5.52 21.01
CA LYS A 39 -2.97 5.83 19.58
C LYS A 39 -4.41 6.16 19.18
N LEU A 40 -5.38 5.41 19.70
CA LEU A 40 -6.82 5.68 19.58
C LEU A 40 -7.20 6.98 20.29
N ALA A 41 -6.67 7.23 21.50
CA ALA A 41 -6.85 8.50 22.21
C ALA A 41 -6.36 9.69 21.37
N ALA A 42 -5.18 9.56 20.74
CA ALA A 42 -4.62 10.59 19.89
C ALA A 42 -5.36 10.75 18.55
N ASP A 43 -5.87 9.67 17.98
CA ASP A 43 -6.62 9.70 16.72
C ASP A 43 -8.02 10.30 16.89
N HIS A 44 -8.56 10.33 18.11
CA HIS A 44 -9.86 10.94 18.43
C HIS A 44 -9.98 12.42 17.99
N ILE A 45 -8.89 13.20 18.02
CA ILE A 45 -8.93 14.60 17.58
C ILE A 45 -9.07 14.75 16.06
N LEU A 46 -8.81 13.70 15.28
CA LEU A 46 -8.87 13.72 13.82
C LEU A 46 -10.32 13.60 13.34
N HIS A 47 -11.11 14.64 13.60
CA HIS A 47 -12.48 14.76 13.14
C HIS A 47 -12.82 16.20 12.71
N PRO A 48 -13.60 16.41 11.63
CA PRO A 48 -13.97 17.76 11.17
C PRO A 48 -14.75 18.61 12.18
N GLU A 49 -15.44 18.00 13.15
CA GLU A 49 -16.16 18.72 14.22
C GLU A 49 -15.22 19.32 15.28
N MET A 50 -13.95 18.88 15.32
CA MET A 50 -12.95 19.43 16.24
C MET A 50 -12.39 20.79 15.77
N ARG A 51 -12.72 21.23 14.54
CA ARG A 51 -12.30 22.53 13.99
C ARG A 51 -12.80 23.69 14.86
N GLY A 52 -11.89 24.55 15.30
CA GLY A 52 -12.19 25.68 16.19
C GLY A 52 -12.23 25.32 17.68
N HIS A 53 -12.08 24.03 18.01
CA HIS A 53 -12.14 23.51 19.38
C HIS A 53 -10.87 22.74 19.80
N LEU A 54 -9.85 22.65 18.93
CA LEU A 54 -8.63 21.90 19.22
C LEU A 54 -7.89 22.47 20.43
N GLU A 55 -7.70 23.79 20.47
CA GLU A 55 -6.89 24.44 21.50
C GLU A 55 -7.48 24.23 22.90
N GLU A 56 -8.80 24.42 23.04
CA GLU A 56 -9.54 24.18 24.29
C GLU A 56 -9.49 22.71 24.70
N THR A 57 -9.85 21.80 23.78
CA THR A 57 -9.86 20.35 24.06
C THR A 57 -8.47 19.84 24.45
N LEU A 58 -7.43 20.28 23.77
CA LEU A 58 -6.05 19.91 24.07
C LEU A 58 -5.56 20.55 25.36
N GLY A 59 -5.92 21.81 25.63
CA GLY A 59 -5.61 22.49 26.88
C GLY A 59 -6.16 21.73 28.10
N ASP A 60 -7.43 21.33 28.05
CA ASP A 60 -8.06 20.54 29.10
C ASP A 60 -7.48 19.13 29.22
N THR A 61 -7.16 18.50 28.08
CA THR A 61 -6.50 17.19 28.04
C THR A 61 -5.14 17.27 28.72
N ILE A 62 -4.32 18.25 28.34
CA ILE A 62 -3.00 18.51 28.93
C ILE A 62 -3.14 18.76 30.43
N ARG A 63 -4.12 19.56 30.87
CA ARG A 63 -4.37 19.81 32.30
C ARG A 63 -4.63 18.50 33.07
N LYS A 64 -5.56 17.67 32.58
CA LYS A 64 -5.92 16.40 33.22
C LYS A 64 -4.76 15.40 33.21
N LEU A 65 -4.05 15.25 32.09
CA LEU A 65 -2.87 14.38 31.97
C LEU A 65 -1.70 14.86 32.83
N ASN A 66 -1.46 16.18 32.93
CA ASN A 66 -0.44 16.75 33.81
C ASN A 66 -0.69 16.40 35.27
N LEU A 67 -1.95 16.47 35.74
CA LEU A 67 -2.31 16.06 37.10
C LEU A 67 -2.06 14.57 37.32
N ALA A 68 -2.44 13.73 36.35
CA ALA A 68 -2.23 12.29 36.41
C ALA A 68 -0.73 11.94 36.45
N PHE A 69 0.09 12.60 35.62
CA PHE A 69 1.53 12.42 35.57
C PHE A 69 2.20 12.86 36.87
N ASN A 70 1.88 14.06 37.39
CA ASN A 70 2.42 14.54 38.66
C ASN A 70 2.08 13.60 39.82
N LYS A 71 0.84 13.09 39.87
CA LYS A 71 0.42 12.10 40.87
C LYS A 71 1.24 10.81 40.74
N ALA A 72 1.49 10.34 39.52
CA ALA A 72 2.31 9.15 39.28
C ALA A 72 3.75 9.34 39.78
N VAL A 73 4.37 10.49 39.46
CA VAL A 73 5.73 10.85 39.86
C VAL A 73 5.89 10.99 41.39
N LEU A 74 4.85 11.45 42.09
CA LEU A 74 4.86 11.57 43.56
C LEU A 74 4.72 10.21 44.27
N ASP A 75 4.08 9.22 43.64
CA ASP A 75 3.75 7.91 44.22
C ASP A 75 4.72 6.81 43.73
N LYS A 76 5.94 6.87 44.26
CA LYS A 76 7.19 6.30 43.71
C LYS A 76 7.38 4.78 43.81
N LYS A 77 6.35 3.99 44.12
CA LYS A 77 6.53 2.58 44.53
C LYS A 77 6.08 1.50 43.54
N HIS A 78 5.55 1.86 42.36
CA HIS A 78 4.87 0.90 41.50
C HIS A 78 5.24 1.01 40.01
N GLU A 79 5.54 -0.12 39.36
CA GLU A 79 5.75 -0.25 37.90
C GLU A 79 4.58 0.33 37.09
N GLU A 80 3.37 0.24 37.63
CA GLU A 80 2.13 0.83 37.07
C GLU A 80 2.25 2.35 36.84
N LYS A 81 2.99 3.08 37.68
CA LYS A 81 3.17 4.54 37.52
C LYS A 81 4.10 4.89 36.37
N VAL A 82 5.13 4.08 36.14
CA VAL A 82 6.03 4.22 34.99
C VAL A 82 5.25 4.00 33.69
N VAL A 83 4.42 2.95 33.66
CA VAL A 83 3.53 2.68 32.52
C VAL A 83 2.56 3.83 32.29
N GLN A 84 1.96 4.38 33.36
CA GLN A 84 1.07 5.52 33.26
C GLN A 84 1.77 6.74 32.63
N CYS A 85 2.97 7.09 33.09
CA CYS A 85 3.75 8.19 32.51
C CYS A 85 4.08 7.94 31.02
N ALA A 86 4.45 6.71 30.65
CA ALA A 86 4.74 6.35 29.27
C ALA A 86 3.50 6.47 28.35
N ARG A 87 2.33 6.00 28.81
CA ARG A 87 1.05 6.15 28.08
C ARG A 87 0.72 7.63 27.82
N ILE A 88 1.00 8.49 28.79
CA ILE A 88 0.80 9.95 28.68
C ILE A 88 1.72 10.54 27.60
N TYR A 89 3.03 10.26 27.66
CA TYR A 89 3.96 10.72 26.62
C TYR A 89 3.58 10.24 25.23
N ASP A 90 3.26 8.95 25.11
CA ASP A 90 2.90 8.34 23.84
C ASP A 90 1.65 9.00 23.23
N THR A 91 0.63 9.29 24.05
CA THR A 91 -0.57 10.01 23.60
C THR A 91 -0.21 11.42 23.12
N LEU A 92 0.54 12.20 23.93
CA LEU A 92 0.90 13.58 23.61
C LEU A 92 1.78 13.68 22.35
N LEU A 93 2.69 12.72 22.14
CA LEU A 93 3.48 12.62 20.92
C LEU A 93 2.62 12.32 19.70
N ASN A 94 1.71 11.34 19.78
CA ASN A 94 0.82 11.00 18.66
C ASN A 94 -0.15 12.16 18.34
N LEU A 95 -0.65 12.89 19.35
CA LEU A 95 -1.43 14.11 19.15
C LEU A 95 -0.64 15.16 18.36
N ALA A 96 0.63 15.39 18.72
CA ALA A 96 1.49 16.33 18.01
C ALA A 96 1.80 15.87 16.58
N LEU A 97 2.09 14.58 16.37
CA LEU A 97 2.36 14.03 15.05
C LEU A 97 1.13 14.12 14.12
N ASN A 98 -0.08 13.89 14.65
CA ASN A 98 -1.35 14.09 13.94
C ASN A 98 -1.55 15.54 13.45
N LEU A 99 -1.07 16.52 14.22
CA LEU A 99 -1.12 17.95 13.87
C LEU A 99 0.05 18.41 13.00
N ILE A 100 1.16 17.68 12.98
CA ILE A 100 2.30 17.91 12.07
C ILE A 100 2.00 17.35 10.68
N GLY A 101 1.36 16.18 10.64
CA GLY A 101 1.14 15.38 9.45
C GLY A 101 0.07 15.92 8.49
N PHE A 102 -0.09 15.21 7.37
CA PHE A 102 -1.03 15.53 6.31
C PHE A 102 -2.50 15.49 6.77
N GLU A 103 -2.80 14.77 7.85
CA GLU A 103 -4.14 14.59 8.39
C GLU A 103 -4.81 15.93 8.71
N LYS A 104 -4.05 16.93 9.18
CA LYS A 104 -4.59 18.29 9.44
C LYS A 104 -5.28 18.91 8.23
N LYS A 105 -4.78 18.64 7.03
CA LYS A 105 -5.37 19.13 5.78
C LYS A 105 -6.67 18.41 5.47
N ILE A 106 -6.75 17.10 5.73
CA ILE A 106 -7.98 16.31 5.57
C ILE A 106 -9.05 16.79 6.55
N MET A 107 -8.68 17.06 7.81
CA MET A 107 -9.61 17.58 8.82
C MET A 107 -10.04 19.01 8.56
N GLY A 108 -9.26 19.78 7.80
CA GLY A 108 -9.51 21.19 7.54
C GLY A 108 -9.19 22.09 8.73
N PHE A 109 -8.21 21.74 9.55
CA PHE A 109 -7.73 22.60 10.64
C PHE A 109 -7.02 23.83 10.10
N SER A 110 -7.18 24.97 10.79
CA SER A 110 -6.48 26.19 10.40
C SER A 110 -5.02 26.17 10.85
N GLU A 111 -4.12 26.78 10.06
CA GLU A 111 -2.69 26.84 10.43
C GLU A 111 -2.45 27.54 11.78
N ASN A 112 -3.26 28.54 12.13
CA ASN A 112 -3.17 29.23 13.41
C ASN A 112 -3.53 28.30 14.58
N GLU A 113 -4.66 27.59 14.47
CA GLU A 113 -5.12 26.65 15.50
C GLU A 113 -4.14 25.49 15.68
N VAL A 114 -3.62 24.94 14.57
CA VAL A 114 -2.59 23.89 14.58
C VAL A 114 -1.32 24.39 15.27
N LYS A 115 -0.84 25.59 14.92
CA LYS A 115 0.38 26.16 15.51
C LYS A 115 0.24 26.40 17.02
N SER A 116 -0.89 26.98 17.46
CA SER A 116 -1.16 27.18 18.90
C SER A 116 -1.21 25.84 19.64
N SER A 117 -1.93 24.87 19.09
CA SER A 117 -2.06 23.51 19.65
C SER A 117 -0.71 22.78 19.77
N LEU A 118 0.12 22.84 18.74
CA LEU A 118 1.49 22.28 18.76
C LEU A 118 2.37 22.95 19.82
N SER A 119 2.21 24.27 20.02
CA SER A 119 2.93 25.00 21.08
C SER A 119 2.51 24.51 22.47
N LEU A 120 1.21 24.28 22.72
CA LEU A 120 0.71 23.72 23.97
C LEU A 120 1.28 22.32 24.24
N LEU A 121 1.19 21.42 23.26
CA LEU A 121 1.70 20.05 23.36
C LEU A 121 3.22 20.02 23.61
N THR A 122 3.98 20.82 22.87
CA THR A 122 5.44 20.92 23.03
C THR A 122 5.80 21.45 24.43
N SER A 123 5.06 22.42 24.94
CA SER A 123 5.30 23.00 26.27
C SER A 123 4.97 22.00 27.38
N ALA A 124 3.88 21.24 27.22
CA ALA A 124 3.51 20.15 28.12
C ALA A 124 4.57 19.05 28.16
N LEU A 125 4.98 18.53 27.00
CA LEU A 125 6.02 17.49 26.89
C LEU A 125 7.33 17.91 27.56
N LYS A 126 7.79 19.16 27.32
CA LYS A 126 8.99 19.70 27.97
C LYS A 126 8.85 19.79 29.50
N GLY A 127 7.70 20.25 29.98
CA GLY A 127 7.43 20.33 31.42
C GLY A 127 7.40 18.95 32.09
N LEU A 128 6.76 17.97 31.45
CA LEU A 128 6.69 16.59 31.93
C LEU A 128 8.06 15.90 31.92
N GLU A 129 8.85 16.09 30.86
CA GLU A 129 10.22 15.57 30.79
C GLU A 129 11.13 16.17 31.87
N ALA A 130 11.00 17.48 32.14
CA ALA A 130 11.72 18.12 33.23
C ALA A 130 11.31 17.57 34.62
N LEU A 131 10.02 17.26 34.82
CA LEU A 131 9.54 16.60 36.04
C LEU A 131 10.11 15.19 36.18
N GLU A 132 10.15 14.42 35.10
CA GLU A 132 10.77 13.10 35.10
C GLU A 132 12.27 13.18 35.48
N ARG A 133 13.03 14.07 34.84
CA ARG A 133 14.48 14.24 35.10
C ARG A 133 14.79 14.70 36.52
N SER A 134 13.93 15.53 37.09
CA SER A 134 14.07 16.03 38.47
C SER A 134 13.51 15.07 39.53
N SER A 135 12.79 14.03 39.09
CA SER A 135 12.25 12.99 39.97
C SER A 135 13.26 11.87 40.22
N THR A 136 13.12 11.19 41.37
CA THR A 136 14.02 10.12 41.81
C THR A 136 13.74 8.77 41.12
N TYR A 137 13.24 8.74 39.87
CA TYR A 137 13.03 7.47 39.14
C TYR A 137 14.34 6.81 38.68
N ASN A 138 15.45 7.54 38.70
CA ASN A 138 16.76 7.07 38.25
C ASN A 138 17.79 7.13 39.37
N ASP A 139 18.49 6.01 39.60
CA ASP A 139 19.71 5.95 40.42
C ASP A 139 20.87 6.76 39.78
N ASP A 140 20.80 7.00 38.45
CA ASP A 140 21.67 7.92 37.71
C ASP A 140 21.01 9.30 37.56
N GLN A 141 21.57 10.30 38.23
CA GLN A 141 21.07 11.67 38.22
C GLN A 141 20.99 12.21 36.77
N ASN A 142 19.84 12.79 36.39
CA ASN A 142 19.55 13.56 35.16
C ASN A 142 19.07 12.83 33.86
N GLU A 143 18.76 11.54 33.86
CA GLU A 143 18.21 10.89 32.66
C GLU A 143 16.67 10.93 32.56
N ALA A 144 16.11 10.99 31.34
CA ALA A 144 14.67 10.85 31.06
C ALA A 144 14.37 9.46 30.46
N SER A 145 14.46 8.43 31.28
CA SER A 145 14.40 7.01 30.88
C SER A 145 13.05 6.59 30.27
N ILE A 146 11.94 7.11 30.77
CA ILE A 146 10.59 6.86 30.27
C ILE A 146 10.42 7.54 28.91
N ALA A 147 10.80 8.82 28.81
CA ALA A 147 10.77 9.55 27.54
C ALA A 147 11.61 8.86 26.46
N LYS A 148 12.85 8.47 26.79
CA LYS A 148 13.73 7.69 25.89
C LYS A 148 13.07 6.39 25.45
N ALA A 149 12.51 5.60 26.37
CA ALA A 149 11.87 4.33 26.03
C ALA A 149 10.66 4.49 25.09
N VAL A 150 9.85 5.54 25.25
CA VAL A 150 8.71 5.83 24.37
C VAL A 150 9.18 6.20 22.95
N VAL A 151 10.20 7.08 22.85
CA VAL A 151 10.79 7.46 21.55
C VAL A 151 11.46 6.27 20.88
N GLU A 152 12.27 5.50 21.61
CA GLU A 152 12.95 4.30 21.11
C GLU A 152 11.96 3.25 20.58
N ARG A 153 10.82 3.06 21.25
CA ARG A 153 9.75 2.16 20.78
C ARG A 153 9.24 2.60 19.40
N THR A 154 8.92 3.89 19.26
CA THR A 154 8.43 4.46 17.98
C THR A 154 9.46 4.30 16.86
N LEU A 155 10.73 4.62 17.12
CA LEU A 155 11.81 4.48 16.15
C LEU A 155 12.07 3.01 15.79
N THR A 156 11.91 2.09 16.74
CA THR A 156 12.05 0.65 16.52
C THR A 156 10.93 0.10 15.64
N GLU A 157 9.68 0.53 15.86
CA GLU A 157 8.56 0.19 14.97
C GLU A 157 8.83 0.61 13.52
N MET A 158 9.35 1.82 13.31
CA MET A 158 9.73 2.32 11.98
C MET A 158 10.88 1.52 11.35
N LYS A 159 11.90 1.16 12.13
CA LYS A 159 13.06 0.36 11.69
C LYS A 159 12.73 -1.10 11.40
N THR A 160 11.57 -1.59 11.83
CA THR A 160 11.12 -2.97 11.60
C THR A 160 10.70 -3.18 10.14
N VAL A 161 10.31 -2.11 9.45
CA VAL A 161 9.84 -2.16 8.06
C VAL A 161 10.95 -2.60 7.11
N MET A 162 10.74 -3.73 6.41
CA MET A 162 11.67 -4.29 5.44
C MET A 162 13.02 -4.68 6.06
N LYS A 163 12.99 -5.10 7.34
CA LYS A 163 14.19 -5.46 8.11
C LYS A 163 14.70 -6.85 7.76
N VAL A 164 13.81 -7.85 7.70
CA VAL A 164 14.15 -9.25 7.39
C VAL A 164 14.14 -9.46 5.88
N VAL A 165 13.06 -9.02 5.21
CA VAL A 165 12.92 -9.12 3.75
C VAL A 165 13.49 -7.89 3.06
N TYR A 166 14.79 -7.64 3.28
CA TYR A 166 15.47 -6.45 2.81
C TYR A 166 15.52 -6.37 1.28
N ARG A 167 15.14 -5.21 0.73
CA ARG A 167 15.33 -4.87 -0.68
C ARG A 167 16.08 -3.54 -0.78
N PRO A 168 17.24 -3.49 -1.45
CA PRO A 168 17.95 -2.23 -1.65
C PRO A 168 17.04 -1.17 -2.32
N PRO A 169 17.14 0.12 -1.92
CA PRO A 169 18.02 0.69 -0.89
C PRO A 169 17.50 0.60 0.56
N GLY A 170 16.44 -0.17 0.85
CA GLY A 170 15.79 -0.23 2.16
C GLY A 170 14.60 0.71 2.29
N ALA A 171 13.83 0.59 3.38
CA ALA A 171 12.59 1.31 3.59
C ALA A 171 12.81 2.80 3.93
N MET A 172 12.02 3.69 3.32
CA MET A 172 12.09 5.14 3.57
C MET A 172 11.88 5.48 5.05
N VAL A 173 10.89 4.85 5.69
CA VAL A 173 10.59 5.06 7.11
C VAL A 173 11.69 4.57 8.04
N ALA A 174 12.39 3.49 7.69
CA ALA A 174 13.53 3.02 8.46
C ALA A 174 14.70 4.02 8.39
N HIS A 175 15.01 4.52 7.19
CA HIS A 175 16.02 5.57 6.99
C HIS A 175 15.69 6.87 7.74
N ILE A 176 14.41 7.26 7.75
CA ILE A 176 13.94 8.41 8.52
C ILE A 176 14.18 8.19 10.02
N ALA A 177 13.83 7.00 10.55
CA ALA A 177 14.05 6.68 11.95
C ALA A 177 15.53 6.70 12.33
N GLU A 178 16.41 6.13 11.50
CA GLU A 178 17.86 6.19 11.72
C GLU A 178 18.41 7.62 11.74
N LYS A 179 17.85 8.51 10.91
CA LYS A 179 18.25 9.93 10.90
C LYS A 179 17.78 10.66 12.15
N ILE A 180 16.53 10.45 12.58
CA ILE A 180 16.00 11.02 13.82
C ILE A 180 16.82 10.54 15.02
N GLU A 181 17.13 9.24 15.09
CA GLU A 181 17.91 8.62 16.17
C GLU A 181 19.33 9.24 16.28
N LYS A 182 19.99 9.50 15.15
CA LYS A 182 21.34 10.11 15.11
C LYS A 182 21.37 11.57 15.58
N GLU A 183 20.29 12.32 15.37
CA GLU A 183 20.20 13.75 15.65
C GLU A 183 19.46 14.07 16.97
N LEU A 184 19.03 13.04 17.71
CA LEU A 184 18.25 13.17 18.94
C LEU A 184 19.07 13.85 20.06
N ASP A 185 18.46 14.81 20.76
CA ASP A 185 19.08 15.49 21.89
C ASP A 185 18.73 14.79 23.21
N ASN A 186 19.71 14.17 23.84
CA ASN A 186 19.56 13.50 25.13
C ASN A 186 19.14 14.44 26.28
N LYS A 187 19.20 15.76 26.11
CA LYS A 187 18.74 16.77 27.08
C LYS A 187 17.32 17.29 26.82
N ASP A 188 16.76 17.02 25.64
CA ASP A 188 15.41 17.42 25.20
C ASP A 188 14.86 16.31 24.29
N VAL A 189 14.57 15.14 24.88
CA VAL A 189 14.29 13.91 24.12
C VAL A 189 13.00 14.05 23.32
N LEU A 190 11.92 14.46 23.98
CA LEU A 190 10.60 14.59 23.36
C LEU A 190 10.55 15.79 22.41
N GLY A 191 11.13 16.93 22.81
CA GLY A 191 11.16 18.14 22.00
C GLY A 191 12.02 18.01 20.74
N SER A 192 13.19 17.36 20.86
CA SER A 192 14.03 17.07 19.69
C SER A 192 13.39 16.05 18.76
N PHE A 193 12.76 14.98 19.30
CA PHE A 193 12.04 14.00 18.50
C PHE A 193 10.92 14.65 17.65
N LEU A 194 10.08 15.51 18.24
CA LEU A 194 9.01 16.20 17.51
C LEU A 194 9.55 17.10 16.41
N ARG A 195 10.55 17.93 16.72
CA ARG A 195 11.19 18.83 15.75
C ARG A 195 11.80 18.06 14.58
N LEU A 196 12.51 16.98 14.86
CA LEU A 196 13.12 16.14 13.84
C LEU A 196 12.05 15.44 13.02
N SER A 197 11.00 14.89 13.64
CA SER A 197 9.89 14.25 12.95
C SER A 197 9.17 15.24 12.02
N GLU A 198 8.86 16.44 12.49
CA GLU A 198 8.29 17.52 11.67
C GLU A 198 9.17 17.83 10.45
N GLN A 199 10.48 17.96 10.67
CA GLN A 199 11.43 18.21 9.58
C GLN A 199 11.42 17.07 8.55
N GLN A 200 11.41 15.80 8.99
CA GLN A 200 11.41 14.65 8.07
C GLN A 200 10.08 14.50 7.32
N ILE A 201 8.95 14.79 7.97
CA ILE A 201 7.61 14.75 7.37
C ILE A 201 7.46 15.87 6.35
N GLN A 202 7.63 17.13 6.78
CA GLN A 202 7.26 18.29 5.96
C GLN A 202 8.26 18.55 4.81
N ASN A 203 9.52 18.14 4.95
CA ASN A 203 10.48 18.23 3.85
C ASN A 203 10.36 17.10 2.83
N ASN A 204 9.62 16.03 3.15
CA ASN A 204 9.43 14.89 2.28
C ASN A 204 8.69 15.30 0.99
N VAL A 205 9.13 14.76 -0.16
CA VAL A 205 8.48 15.02 -1.44
C VAL A 205 7.03 14.52 -1.48
N TYR A 206 6.73 13.40 -0.85
CA TYR A 206 5.36 12.86 -0.77
C TYR A 206 4.43 13.78 0.00
N TYR A 207 4.89 14.35 1.11
CA TYR A 207 4.14 15.35 1.86
C TYR A 207 3.88 16.59 1.02
N LYS A 208 4.91 17.11 0.35
CA LYS A 208 4.78 18.27 -0.55
C LYS A 208 3.80 18.02 -1.69
N LEU A 209 3.84 16.84 -2.32
CA LEU A 209 2.91 16.46 -3.38
C LEU A 209 1.47 16.34 -2.86
N SER A 210 1.28 15.69 -1.72
CA SER A 210 -0.04 15.52 -1.08
C SER A 210 -0.63 16.87 -0.64
N MET A 211 0.18 17.74 -0.04
CA MET A 211 -0.23 19.10 0.34
C MET A 211 -0.59 19.98 -0.86
N ARG A 212 0.00 19.73 -2.04
CA ARG A 212 -0.41 20.40 -3.30
C ARG A 212 -1.62 19.74 -3.97
N GLY A 213 -2.08 18.58 -3.49
CA GLY A 213 -3.14 17.80 -4.14
C GLY A 213 -2.69 17.14 -5.45
N ALA A 214 -1.37 17.00 -5.67
CA ALA A 214 -0.80 16.61 -6.95
C ALA A 214 -0.99 15.13 -7.30
N CYS A 215 -1.18 14.27 -6.30
CA CYS A 215 -1.48 12.85 -6.42
C CYS A 215 -1.82 12.27 -5.03
N LYS A 216 -2.54 11.15 -5.01
CA LYS A 216 -2.68 10.30 -3.82
C LYS A 216 -1.59 9.22 -3.80
N PHE A 217 -1.20 8.78 -2.61
CA PHE A 217 -0.17 7.75 -2.43
C PHE A 217 -0.64 6.63 -1.51
N GLY A 218 -0.15 5.42 -1.80
CA GLY A 218 -0.41 4.21 -1.06
C GLY A 218 0.84 3.36 -0.86
N ASN A 219 0.80 2.49 0.14
CA ASN A 219 1.93 1.64 0.52
C ASN A 219 1.68 0.19 0.08
N ASP A 220 2.64 -0.44 -0.59
CA ASP A 220 2.59 -1.87 -0.95
C ASP A 220 3.35 -2.70 0.12
N TYR A 221 2.96 -2.49 1.37
CA TYR A 221 3.54 -3.13 2.56
C TYR A 221 2.62 -2.93 3.78
N ALA A 222 2.47 -3.92 4.65
CA ALA A 222 1.55 -3.84 5.78
C ALA A 222 2.11 -3.12 7.02
N LEU A 223 3.37 -2.67 7.02
CA LEU A 223 4.07 -2.09 8.17
C LEU A 223 4.46 -0.62 7.94
N GLY A 224 4.71 0.13 9.03
CA GLY A 224 5.17 1.52 9.00
C GLY A 224 4.09 2.56 8.68
N LEU A 225 2.82 2.16 8.71
CA LEU A 225 1.72 2.91 8.11
C LEU A 225 1.39 4.21 8.84
N ARG A 226 1.51 4.26 10.18
CA ARG A 226 1.20 5.47 10.96
C ARG A 226 2.11 6.63 10.58
N PHE A 227 3.42 6.40 10.46
CA PHE A 227 4.34 7.43 9.99
C PHE A 227 4.09 7.81 8.53
N LEU A 228 3.77 6.85 7.66
CA LEU A 228 3.42 7.13 6.25
C LEU A 228 2.12 7.94 6.13
N ARG A 229 1.14 7.72 7.01
CA ARG A 229 -0.10 8.52 7.11
C ARG A 229 0.24 9.99 7.35
N HIS A 230 1.15 10.27 8.31
CA HIS A 230 1.64 11.62 8.55
C HIS A 230 2.32 12.25 7.32
N VAL A 231 3.06 11.45 6.56
CA VAL A 231 3.71 11.90 5.32
C VAL A 231 2.70 12.16 4.18
N GLY A 232 1.49 11.63 4.25
CA GLY A 232 0.42 11.86 3.25
C GLY A 232 0.01 10.64 2.44
N PHE A 233 0.43 9.44 2.86
CA PHE A 233 -0.13 8.20 2.31
C PHE A 233 -1.56 8.04 2.82
N VAL A 234 -2.46 7.62 1.93
CA VAL A 234 -3.91 7.50 2.19
C VAL A 234 -4.46 6.14 1.80
N GLN A 235 -3.60 5.19 1.46
CA GLN A 235 -3.98 3.88 0.95
C GLN A 235 -2.91 2.85 1.33
N VAL A 236 -3.30 1.59 1.51
CA VAL A 236 -2.34 0.49 1.65
C VAL A 236 -2.84 -0.75 0.95
N THR A 237 -1.91 -1.47 0.33
CA THR A 237 -2.14 -2.72 -0.37
C THR A 237 -1.46 -3.86 0.35
N THR A 238 -2.21 -4.94 0.58
CA THR A 238 -1.66 -6.23 1.00
C THR A 238 -1.99 -7.32 -0.02
N ASN A 239 -1.29 -8.45 0.11
CA ASN A 239 -1.59 -9.73 -0.49
C ASN A 239 -1.04 -10.83 0.45
N PRO A 240 -1.29 -12.12 0.23
CA PRO A 240 -0.82 -13.18 1.12
C PRO A 240 0.70 -13.17 1.34
N SER A 241 1.49 -12.88 0.30
CA SER A 241 2.94 -12.75 0.41
C SER A 241 3.34 -11.60 1.34
N LEU A 242 2.70 -10.44 1.20
CA LEU A 242 2.96 -9.25 2.01
C LEU A 242 2.47 -9.42 3.45
N ALA A 243 1.35 -10.10 3.65
CA ALA A 243 0.87 -10.50 4.98
C ALA A 243 1.91 -11.39 5.65
N ALA A 244 2.40 -12.43 4.96
CA ALA A 244 3.43 -13.31 5.48
C ALA A 244 4.74 -12.57 5.84
N VAL A 245 5.19 -11.67 4.96
CA VAL A 245 6.37 -10.83 5.21
C VAL A 245 6.15 -9.94 6.44
N ALA A 246 4.94 -9.45 6.68
CA ALA A 246 4.64 -8.66 7.86
C ALA A 246 4.87 -9.43 9.17
N TYR A 247 4.52 -10.72 9.20
CA TYR A 247 4.80 -11.62 10.34
C TYR A 247 6.29 -11.95 10.49
N GLU A 248 7.07 -11.92 9.39
CA GLU A 248 8.51 -12.14 9.44
C GLU A 248 9.24 -10.94 10.01
N ASP A 249 8.86 -9.73 9.58
CA ASP A 249 9.43 -8.48 10.08
C ASP A 249 8.96 -8.18 11.51
N ASP A 250 7.68 -8.42 11.82
CA ASP A 250 7.08 -8.22 13.15
C ASP A 250 6.52 -9.55 13.72
N PRO A 251 7.37 -10.37 14.37
CA PRO A 251 6.95 -11.63 14.97
C PRO A 251 5.91 -11.50 16.09
N SER A 252 5.71 -10.30 16.66
CA SER A 252 4.71 -10.11 17.73
C SER A 252 3.27 -10.34 17.24
N MET A 253 3.04 -10.27 15.92
CA MET A 253 1.76 -10.62 15.30
C MET A 253 1.35 -12.07 15.54
N TRP A 254 2.31 -12.97 15.80
CA TRP A 254 2.00 -14.35 16.20
C TRP A 254 1.44 -14.42 17.62
N GLU A 255 2.08 -13.71 18.56
CA GLU A 255 1.72 -13.68 19.98
C GLU A 255 2.35 -12.44 20.65
N GLY A 256 1.55 -11.73 21.45
CA GLY A 256 2.01 -10.57 22.22
C GLY A 256 1.99 -9.24 21.46
N TYR A 257 1.20 -9.14 20.39
CA TYR A 257 1.06 -7.91 19.62
C TYR A 257 0.49 -6.77 20.49
N ASN A 258 1.16 -5.62 20.47
CA ASN A 258 0.72 -4.40 21.15
C ASN A 258 0.95 -3.15 20.28
N GLY A 259 1.09 -3.34 18.96
CA GLY A 259 1.48 -2.29 18.03
C GLY A 259 0.37 -1.28 17.73
N GLU A 260 -0.88 -1.70 17.55
CA GLU A 260 -2.02 -0.80 17.31
C GLU A 260 -3.20 -1.18 18.21
N ASP A 261 -3.94 -0.16 18.65
CA ASP A 261 -4.98 -0.30 19.66
C ASP A 261 -6.13 -1.22 19.20
N LEU A 262 -6.63 -2.03 20.13
CA LEU A 262 -7.72 -3.01 19.95
C LEU A 262 -7.43 -4.13 18.93
N CYS A 263 -6.25 -4.17 18.33
CA CYS A 263 -5.90 -5.19 17.34
C CYS A 263 -5.37 -6.47 18.02
N PRO A 264 -6.02 -7.63 17.83
CA PRO A 264 -5.57 -8.89 18.43
C PRO A 264 -4.35 -9.47 17.70
N ASP A 265 -3.54 -10.26 18.41
CA ASP A 265 -2.56 -11.16 17.80
C ASP A 265 -3.21 -12.45 17.27
N PHE A 266 -2.49 -13.21 16.45
CA PHE A 266 -3.03 -14.41 15.82
C PHE A 266 -3.38 -15.52 16.82
N LYS A 267 -2.59 -15.68 17.88
CA LYS A 267 -2.89 -16.66 18.94
C LYS A 267 -4.20 -16.33 19.66
N ALA A 268 -4.48 -15.05 19.89
CA ALA A 268 -5.71 -14.58 20.52
C ALA A 268 -6.94 -14.87 19.64
N ILE A 269 -6.87 -14.61 18.33
CA ILE A 269 -7.96 -14.95 17.39
C ILE A 269 -8.20 -16.46 17.38
N ILE A 270 -7.18 -17.27 17.11
CA ILE A 270 -7.35 -18.73 16.96
C ILE A 270 -7.88 -19.39 18.25
N LYS A 271 -7.56 -18.85 19.43
CA LYS A 271 -8.12 -19.36 20.70
C LYS A 271 -9.64 -19.17 20.83
N GLN A 272 -10.23 -18.23 20.09
CA GLN A 272 -11.69 -18.03 20.03
C GLN A 272 -12.39 -19.03 19.10
N HIS A 273 -11.61 -19.83 18.36
CA HIS A 273 -12.08 -20.81 17.38
C HIS A 273 -11.60 -22.23 17.69
N PRO A 274 -12.17 -22.91 18.71
CA PRO A 274 -11.74 -24.25 19.14
C PRO A 274 -11.75 -25.30 18.03
N GLU A 275 -12.65 -25.18 17.06
CA GLU A 275 -12.77 -26.06 15.89
C GLU A 275 -11.49 -26.08 15.05
N LEU A 276 -10.82 -24.93 14.88
CA LEU A 276 -9.59 -24.81 14.10
C LEU A 276 -8.39 -25.45 14.79
N LEU A 277 -8.41 -25.51 16.12
CA LEU A 277 -7.35 -26.12 16.92
C LEU A 277 -7.38 -27.66 16.85
N ASN A 278 -8.56 -28.25 16.63
CA ASN A 278 -8.76 -29.71 16.63
C ASN A 278 -8.24 -30.39 15.35
N ASP A 279 -8.50 -29.79 14.18
CA ASP A 279 -8.01 -30.31 12.89
C ASP A 279 -7.45 -29.19 11.99
N PRO A 280 -6.28 -28.60 12.34
CA PRO A 280 -5.74 -27.46 11.59
C PRO A 280 -5.46 -27.76 10.11
N GLY A 281 -5.30 -29.03 9.74
CA GLY A 281 -5.04 -29.42 8.36
C GLY A 281 -6.26 -29.26 7.44
N LYS A 282 -7.46 -29.56 7.93
CA LYS A 282 -8.70 -29.42 7.16
C LYS A 282 -9.17 -27.98 7.02
N HIS A 283 -8.78 -27.11 7.95
CA HIS A 283 -9.18 -25.70 7.99
C HIS A 283 -8.08 -24.76 7.50
N GLY A 284 -7.16 -25.23 6.65
CA GLY A 284 -5.97 -24.46 6.25
C GLY A 284 -6.29 -23.09 5.65
N ASP A 285 -7.25 -22.99 4.75
CA ASP A 285 -7.61 -21.72 4.09
C ASP A 285 -8.33 -20.77 5.06
N GLU A 286 -9.15 -21.29 5.97
CA GLU A 286 -9.82 -20.52 7.03
C GLU A 286 -8.82 -19.99 8.08
N ILE A 287 -7.86 -20.81 8.48
CA ILE A 287 -6.75 -20.40 9.35
C ILE A 287 -5.91 -19.30 8.68
N THR A 288 -5.65 -19.44 7.38
CA THR A 288 -4.91 -18.44 6.59
C THR A 288 -5.71 -17.14 6.45
N ALA A 289 -7.03 -17.23 6.34
CA ALA A 289 -7.92 -16.09 6.34
C ALA A 289 -7.79 -15.28 7.64
N TYR A 290 -7.93 -15.92 8.80
CA TYR A 290 -7.75 -15.27 10.10
C TYR A 290 -6.34 -14.67 10.29
N ALA A 291 -5.29 -15.33 9.82
CA ALA A 291 -3.94 -14.76 9.85
C ALA A 291 -3.83 -13.51 8.95
N THR A 292 -4.52 -13.52 7.82
CA THR A 292 -4.59 -12.36 6.93
C THR A 292 -5.34 -11.21 7.58
N GLU A 293 -6.44 -11.47 8.31
CA GLU A 293 -7.19 -10.47 9.07
C GLU A 293 -6.33 -9.75 10.11
N VAL A 294 -5.54 -10.49 10.90
CA VAL A 294 -4.59 -9.90 11.88
C VAL A 294 -3.66 -8.89 11.20
N SER A 295 -3.15 -9.23 10.00
CA SER A 295 -2.28 -8.32 9.24
C SER A 295 -2.97 -7.06 8.73
N ILE A 296 -4.30 -7.05 8.73
CA ILE A 296 -5.15 -6.00 8.17
C ILE A 296 -5.85 -5.15 9.22
N TRP A 297 -6.23 -5.70 10.39
CA TRP A 297 -6.91 -4.95 11.46
C TRP A 297 -6.17 -3.67 11.84
N ARG A 298 -4.85 -3.76 12.03
CA ARG A 298 -4.02 -2.58 12.28
C ARG A 298 -4.02 -1.57 11.12
N ASN A 299 -4.13 -2.04 9.88
CA ASN A 299 -4.14 -1.17 8.72
C ASN A 299 -5.47 -0.42 8.67
N LEU A 300 -6.59 -1.09 9.02
CA LEU A 300 -7.89 -0.44 9.14
C LEU A 300 -7.84 0.67 10.19
N THR A 301 -7.34 0.39 11.40
CA THR A 301 -7.33 1.36 12.49
C THR A 301 -6.42 2.55 12.20
N VAL A 302 -5.21 2.32 11.66
CA VAL A 302 -4.29 3.41 11.28
C VAL A 302 -4.95 4.37 10.28
N PHE A 303 -5.67 3.88 9.29
CA PHE A 303 -6.28 4.76 8.28
C PHE A 303 -7.73 5.15 8.58
N ARG A 304 -8.33 4.61 9.65
CA ARG A 304 -9.73 4.84 9.99
C ARG A 304 -10.09 6.32 10.16
N PRO A 305 -9.31 7.16 10.86
CA PRO A 305 -9.69 8.55 11.07
C PRO A 305 -9.81 9.33 9.75
N ILE A 306 -8.87 9.12 8.83
CA ILE A 306 -8.90 9.78 7.53
C ILE A 306 -9.96 9.17 6.60
N ALA A 307 -10.29 7.89 6.75
CA ALA A 307 -11.37 7.25 6.00
C ALA A 307 -12.73 7.85 6.37
N VAL A 308 -13.01 7.95 7.66
CA VAL A 308 -14.25 8.56 8.16
C VAL A 308 -14.32 10.04 7.76
N ALA A 309 -13.28 10.83 8.06
CA ALA A 309 -13.29 12.27 7.80
C ALA A 309 -13.40 12.64 6.30
N SER A 310 -12.94 11.75 5.41
CA SER A 310 -13.02 11.95 3.96
C SER A 310 -14.21 11.24 3.31
N ASN A 311 -15.13 10.65 4.08
CA ASN A 311 -16.23 9.85 3.58
C ASN A 311 -15.78 8.73 2.61
N MET A 312 -14.80 7.93 3.05
CA MET A 312 -14.19 6.81 2.32
C MET A 312 -13.53 7.21 0.99
N VAL A 313 -13.17 8.49 0.81
CA VAL A 313 -12.34 8.94 -0.32
C VAL A 313 -10.87 8.55 -0.10
N HIS A 314 -10.41 8.62 1.15
CA HIS A 314 -9.08 8.23 1.61
C HIS A 314 -9.17 7.06 2.60
N GLY A 315 -8.01 6.55 3.00
CA GLY A 315 -7.86 5.55 4.06
C GLY A 315 -8.25 4.14 3.66
N MET A 316 -8.17 3.79 2.37
CA MET A 316 -8.64 2.50 1.87
C MET A 316 -7.59 1.39 1.97
N ILE A 317 -8.02 0.21 2.40
CA ILE A 317 -7.17 -0.97 2.60
C ILE A 317 -7.48 -2.01 1.53
N SER A 318 -6.52 -2.31 0.66
CA SER A 318 -6.68 -3.35 -0.36
C SER A 318 -6.31 -4.73 0.17
N LEU A 319 -7.29 -5.63 0.22
CA LEU A 319 -7.16 -7.01 0.67
C LEU A 319 -7.35 -7.98 -0.50
N GLN A 320 -6.35 -8.83 -0.77
CA GLN A 320 -6.41 -9.82 -1.84
C GLN A 320 -7.37 -10.98 -1.53
N LEU A 321 -8.29 -11.28 -2.45
CA LEU A 321 -9.09 -12.50 -2.40
C LEU A 321 -8.22 -13.74 -2.66
N ASN A 322 -8.64 -14.89 -2.14
CA ASN A 322 -7.91 -16.15 -2.29
C ASN A 322 -7.62 -16.44 -3.78
N PRO A 323 -6.35 -16.60 -4.19
CA PRO A 323 -5.99 -16.79 -5.60
C PRO A 323 -6.53 -18.09 -6.20
N PHE A 324 -6.83 -19.11 -5.38
CA PHE A 324 -7.32 -20.41 -5.83
C PHE A 324 -8.80 -20.41 -6.24
N ILE A 325 -9.54 -19.38 -5.85
CA ILE A 325 -10.97 -19.23 -6.17
C ILE A 325 -11.23 -18.02 -7.08
N ALA A 326 -10.16 -17.42 -7.63
CA ALA A 326 -10.22 -16.16 -8.36
C ALA A 326 -11.03 -16.24 -9.68
N ASP A 327 -11.23 -17.43 -10.22
CA ASP A 327 -12.08 -17.71 -11.38
C ASP A 327 -13.48 -18.23 -11.01
N ASN A 328 -13.78 -18.37 -9.71
CA ASN A 328 -15.08 -18.77 -9.20
C ASN A 328 -15.84 -17.58 -8.62
N TYR A 329 -16.92 -17.18 -9.30
CA TYR A 329 -17.77 -16.05 -8.89
C TYR A 329 -18.38 -16.25 -7.51
N GLU A 330 -19.04 -17.40 -7.26
CA GLU A 330 -19.79 -17.62 -6.02
C GLU A 330 -18.87 -17.70 -4.81
N GLU A 331 -17.78 -18.46 -4.92
CA GLU A 331 -16.81 -18.61 -3.83
C GLU A 331 -16.10 -17.29 -3.53
N SER A 332 -15.68 -16.54 -4.56
CA SER A 332 -15.04 -15.23 -4.37
C SER A 332 -15.95 -14.21 -3.69
N VAL A 333 -17.22 -14.13 -4.09
CA VAL A 333 -18.18 -13.20 -3.48
C VAL A 333 -18.49 -13.61 -2.04
N ASN A 334 -18.71 -14.89 -1.76
CA ASN A 334 -18.95 -15.38 -0.40
C ASN A 334 -17.76 -15.13 0.52
N TYR A 335 -16.54 -15.36 0.03
CA TYR A 335 -15.31 -15.05 0.75
C TYR A 335 -15.20 -13.55 1.08
N ALA A 336 -15.45 -12.68 0.10
CA ALA A 336 -15.44 -11.23 0.31
C ALA A 336 -16.47 -10.80 1.36
N LEU A 337 -17.69 -11.34 1.32
CA LEU A 337 -18.76 -11.00 2.26
C LEU A 337 -18.42 -11.43 3.69
N LYS A 338 -17.85 -12.63 3.89
CA LYS A 338 -17.41 -13.09 5.23
C LYS A 338 -16.43 -12.09 5.84
N PHE A 339 -15.35 -11.79 5.13
CA PHE A 339 -14.33 -10.83 5.58
C PHE A 339 -14.89 -9.44 5.84
N TYR A 340 -15.81 -8.97 4.99
CA TYR A 340 -16.40 -7.65 5.16
C TYR A 340 -17.22 -7.56 6.45
N LEU A 341 -17.97 -8.63 6.79
CA LEU A 341 -18.74 -8.71 8.03
C LEU A 341 -17.84 -8.79 9.26
N ASP A 342 -16.76 -9.57 9.21
CA ASP A 342 -15.79 -9.67 10.30
C ASP A 342 -15.11 -8.30 10.56
N ALA A 343 -14.72 -7.60 9.48
CA ALA A 343 -14.18 -6.24 9.56
C ALA A 343 -15.19 -5.23 10.10
N GLN A 344 -16.46 -5.38 9.74
CA GLN A 344 -17.53 -4.50 10.17
C GLN A 344 -17.77 -4.61 11.68
N GLU A 345 -17.77 -5.82 12.23
CA GLU A 345 -17.94 -6.01 13.67
C GLU A 345 -16.75 -5.47 14.46
N PHE A 346 -15.52 -5.73 13.98
CA PHE A 346 -14.31 -5.14 14.56
C PHE A 346 -14.38 -3.60 14.57
N LEU A 347 -14.72 -2.99 13.43
CA LEU A 347 -14.78 -1.54 13.30
C LEU A 347 -15.96 -0.92 14.04
N ARG A 348 -17.05 -1.65 14.29
CA ARG A 348 -18.17 -1.15 15.11
C ARG A 348 -17.71 -0.85 16.53
N LEU A 349 -16.90 -1.75 17.11
CA LEU A 349 -16.29 -1.52 18.42
C LEU A 349 -15.27 -0.38 18.37
N TYR A 350 -14.39 -0.39 17.37
CA TYR A 350 -13.37 0.65 17.24
C TYR A 350 -13.97 2.05 17.08
N ASP A 351 -14.96 2.20 16.19
CA ASP A 351 -15.65 3.46 15.92
C ASP A 351 -16.51 3.94 17.09
N ALA A 352 -17.01 3.04 17.93
CA ALA A 352 -17.71 3.44 19.15
C ALA A 352 -16.81 4.30 20.04
N TRP A 353 -15.52 3.97 20.11
CA TRP A 353 -14.51 4.75 20.84
C TRP A 353 -13.96 5.91 20.00
N LEU A 354 -13.49 5.67 18.77
CA LEU A 354 -12.91 6.72 17.93
C LEU A 354 -13.88 7.90 17.74
N LEU A 355 -15.16 7.60 17.50
CA LEU A 355 -16.18 8.58 17.14
C LEU A 355 -17.10 8.96 18.30
N TRP A 356 -16.66 8.75 19.54
CA TRP A 356 -17.44 9.12 20.71
C TRP A 356 -17.68 10.64 20.77
N GLY A 357 -18.89 11.07 21.14
CA GLY A 357 -19.21 12.50 21.27
C GLY A 357 -19.36 13.29 19.96
N TYR A 358 -18.99 12.71 18.81
CA TYR A 358 -19.26 13.29 17.49
C TYR A 358 -20.62 12.86 16.93
N SER A 359 -21.09 13.57 15.90
CA SER A 359 -22.40 13.38 15.26
C SER A 359 -22.77 11.92 14.98
N GLU A 360 -24.03 11.58 15.30
CA GLU A 360 -24.62 10.26 15.04
C GLU A 360 -24.92 10.02 13.56
N ASN A 361 -24.85 11.05 12.71
CA ASN A 361 -25.09 10.93 11.27
C ASN A 361 -23.92 10.29 10.51
N VAL A 362 -22.79 10.02 11.17
CA VAL A 362 -21.65 9.28 10.61
C VAL A 362 -21.87 7.78 10.80
N GLU A 363 -21.86 7.04 9.71
CA GLU A 363 -22.01 5.57 9.72
C GLU A 363 -20.82 4.91 10.43
N ARG A 364 -21.11 4.19 11.52
CA ARG A 364 -20.12 3.45 12.32
C ARG A 364 -20.03 2.01 11.85
N GLY A 365 -18.81 1.47 11.85
CA GLY A 365 -18.52 0.09 11.49
C GLY A 365 -18.33 -0.16 10.00
N ARG A 366 -18.73 0.73 9.08
CA ARG A 366 -18.54 0.52 7.63
C ARG A 366 -17.06 0.30 7.29
N PRO A 367 -16.65 -0.87 6.79
CA PRO A 367 -15.25 -1.15 6.47
C PRO A 367 -14.64 -0.24 5.40
N ASN A 368 -13.47 0.31 5.69
CA ASN A 368 -12.59 0.99 4.72
C ASN A 368 -11.75 -0.02 3.92
N ILE A 369 -12.38 -1.08 3.43
CA ILE A 369 -11.75 -2.17 2.67
C ILE A 369 -12.12 -2.07 1.19
N VAL A 370 -11.17 -2.41 0.34
CA VAL A 370 -11.42 -2.77 -1.06
C VAL A 370 -10.86 -4.17 -1.35
N PHE A 371 -11.63 -5.03 -2.00
CA PHE A 371 -11.17 -6.39 -2.30
C PHE A 371 -10.38 -6.42 -3.59
N LYS A 372 -9.18 -6.99 -3.55
CA LYS A 372 -8.39 -7.18 -4.76
C LYS A 372 -8.88 -8.41 -5.52
N VAL A 373 -9.57 -8.14 -6.62
CA VAL A 373 -10.08 -9.15 -7.55
C VAL A 373 -9.02 -9.33 -8.65
N ALA A 374 -8.55 -10.55 -8.86
CA ALA A 374 -7.56 -10.84 -9.90
C ALA A 374 -8.21 -10.82 -11.29
N GLY A 375 -7.78 -9.91 -12.17
CA GLY A 375 -8.17 -9.81 -13.58
C GLY A 375 -7.57 -10.91 -14.46
N SER A 376 -7.51 -12.14 -13.94
CA SER A 376 -6.93 -13.31 -14.60
C SER A 376 -7.94 -14.09 -15.45
N SER A 377 -9.24 -13.89 -15.23
CA SER A 377 -10.30 -14.60 -15.95
C SER A 377 -11.54 -13.70 -16.16
N PRO A 378 -12.48 -14.07 -17.07
CA PRO A 378 -13.74 -13.35 -17.24
C PRO A 378 -14.58 -13.24 -15.96
N ALA A 379 -14.48 -14.21 -15.03
CA ALA A 379 -15.23 -14.18 -13.76
C ALA A 379 -14.96 -12.92 -12.93
N SER A 380 -13.75 -12.35 -13.06
CA SER A 380 -13.38 -11.11 -12.38
C SER A 380 -14.27 -9.92 -12.76
N ILE A 381 -14.83 -9.89 -13.97
CA ILE A 381 -15.77 -8.86 -14.42
C ILE A 381 -17.05 -8.93 -13.58
N ASP A 382 -17.60 -10.13 -13.42
CA ASP A 382 -18.85 -10.37 -12.69
C ASP A 382 -18.68 -10.18 -11.19
N ILE A 383 -17.56 -10.66 -10.62
CA ILE A 383 -17.20 -10.43 -9.20
C ILE A 383 -17.09 -8.93 -8.94
N THR A 384 -16.40 -8.19 -9.80
CA THR A 384 -16.23 -6.73 -9.68
C THR A 384 -17.57 -6.02 -9.70
N ARG A 385 -18.41 -6.31 -10.70
CA ARG A 385 -19.75 -5.72 -10.81
C ARG A 385 -20.58 -5.99 -9.56
N LYS A 386 -20.56 -7.22 -9.05
CA LYS A 386 -21.36 -7.62 -7.89
C LYS A 386 -20.93 -6.94 -6.61
N LEU A 387 -19.64 -6.87 -6.31
CA LEU A 387 -19.16 -6.22 -5.08
C LEU A 387 -19.43 -4.71 -5.11
N GLU A 388 -19.15 -4.07 -6.25
CA GLU A 388 -19.39 -2.63 -6.41
C GLU A 388 -20.88 -2.27 -6.29
N SER A 389 -21.80 -3.14 -6.73
CA SER A 389 -23.25 -2.92 -6.57
C SER A 389 -23.78 -3.03 -5.15
N LEU A 390 -22.97 -3.57 -4.24
CA LEU A 390 -23.22 -3.61 -2.80
C LEU A 390 -22.56 -2.43 -2.05
N GLY A 391 -21.86 -1.53 -2.75
CA GLY A 391 -21.03 -0.50 -2.12
C GLY A 391 -19.73 -1.03 -1.52
N ILE A 392 -19.38 -2.28 -1.81
CA ILE A 392 -18.13 -2.92 -1.40
C ILE A 392 -17.09 -2.67 -2.50
N GLY A 393 -16.08 -1.86 -2.18
CA GLY A 393 -15.10 -1.45 -3.18
C GLY A 393 -14.19 -2.57 -3.66
N THR A 394 -13.67 -2.44 -4.88
CA THR A 394 -12.74 -3.41 -5.46
C THR A 394 -11.43 -2.75 -5.90
N ASN A 395 -10.32 -3.48 -5.78
CA ASN A 395 -9.03 -3.13 -6.37
C ASN A 395 -8.64 -4.20 -7.39
N ASN A 396 -9.08 -4.04 -8.63
CA ASN A 396 -8.73 -5.01 -9.67
C ASN A 396 -7.22 -5.06 -9.86
N THR A 397 -6.65 -6.26 -9.82
CA THR A 397 -5.19 -6.49 -9.85
C THR A 397 -4.87 -7.68 -10.76
N VAL A 398 -3.59 -8.07 -10.93
CA VAL A 398 -3.19 -9.01 -11.99
C VAL A 398 -3.63 -8.50 -13.38
N THR A 399 -3.51 -7.18 -13.53
CA THR A 399 -3.96 -6.38 -14.66
C THR A 399 -2.73 -5.66 -15.22
N PHE A 400 -2.49 -5.85 -16.50
CA PHE A 400 -1.25 -5.42 -17.17
C PHE A 400 -1.53 -4.66 -18.46
N THR A 401 -2.73 -4.82 -19.00
CA THR A 401 -3.06 -4.42 -20.37
C THR A 401 -4.17 -3.38 -20.34
N VAL A 402 -4.14 -2.45 -21.30
CA VAL A 402 -5.24 -1.51 -21.57
C VAL A 402 -6.58 -2.23 -21.69
N PRO A 403 -6.75 -3.30 -22.49
CA PRO A 403 -8.05 -3.95 -22.65
C PRO A 403 -8.54 -4.63 -21.36
N GLN A 404 -7.67 -5.21 -20.53
CA GLN A 404 -8.09 -5.72 -19.20
C GLN A 404 -8.65 -4.58 -18.34
N MET A 405 -7.88 -3.50 -18.19
CA MET A 405 -8.24 -2.38 -17.31
C MET A 405 -9.50 -1.65 -17.80
N VAL A 406 -9.66 -1.47 -19.11
CA VAL A 406 -10.87 -0.86 -19.69
C VAL A 406 -12.10 -1.69 -19.36
N GLU A 407 -12.03 -3.02 -19.49
CA GLU A 407 -13.16 -3.90 -19.19
C GLU A 407 -13.56 -3.84 -17.71
N LEU A 408 -12.57 -3.88 -16.82
CA LEU A 408 -12.80 -3.89 -15.38
C LEU A 408 -13.28 -2.52 -14.86
N ILE A 409 -12.80 -1.41 -15.42
CA ILE A 409 -13.35 -0.07 -15.14
C ILE A 409 -14.82 0.01 -15.58
N LEU A 410 -15.17 -0.54 -16.76
CA LEU A 410 -16.56 -0.59 -17.20
C LEU A 410 -17.44 -1.44 -16.26
N ALA A 411 -16.92 -2.54 -15.74
CA ALA A 411 -17.59 -3.37 -14.73
C ALA A 411 -17.80 -2.62 -13.41
N LYS A 412 -16.79 -1.87 -12.94
CA LYS A 412 -16.91 -0.99 -11.76
C LYS A 412 -17.99 0.06 -11.96
N ILE A 413 -17.96 0.73 -13.11
CA ILE A 413 -18.96 1.74 -13.48
C ILE A 413 -20.38 1.16 -13.39
N GLU A 414 -20.60 -0.03 -13.94
CA GLU A 414 -21.90 -0.69 -13.93
C GLU A 414 -22.39 -1.03 -12.51
N GLY A 415 -21.53 -1.66 -11.70
CA GLY A 415 -21.89 -1.97 -10.30
C GLY A 415 -22.13 -0.71 -9.47
N ARG A 416 -21.26 0.31 -9.60
CA ARG A 416 -21.41 1.58 -8.89
C ARG A 416 -22.67 2.33 -9.31
N ALA A 417 -23.05 2.30 -10.59
CA ALA A 417 -24.30 2.89 -11.07
C ALA A 417 -25.52 2.23 -10.41
N GLU A 418 -25.50 0.92 -10.17
CA GLU A 418 -26.55 0.22 -9.43
C GLU A 418 -26.57 0.64 -7.94
N ALA A 419 -25.41 0.80 -7.31
CA ALA A 419 -25.30 1.20 -5.91
C ALA A 419 -25.84 2.63 -5.67
N VAL A 420 -25.41 3.62 -6.47
CA VAL A 420 -25.87 5.02 -6.30
C VAL A 420 -27.37 5.19 -6.53
N LYS A 421 -27.97 4.39 -7.41
CA LYS A 421 -29.42 4.38 -7.61
C LYS A 421 -30.20 3.94 -6.37
N LYS A 422 -29.60 3.06 -5.57
CA LYS A 422 -30.16 2.59 -4.30
C LYS A 422 -29.84 3.53 -3.14
N GLY A 423 -29.12 4.62 -3.39
CA GLY A 423 -28.62 5.53 -2.35
C GLY A 423 -27.51 4.91 -1.50
N ILE A 424 -26.85 3.84 -1.98
CA ILE A 424 -25.71 3.22 -1.28
C ILE A 424 -24.49 4.13 -1.48
N PRO A 425 -23.87 4.65 -0.41
CA PRO A 425 -22.69 5.49 -0.53
C PRO A 425 -21.53 4.72 -1.15
N LEU A 426 -20.79 5.35 -2.05
CA LEU A 426 -19.62 4.73 -2.68
C LEU A 426 -18.36 4.88 -1.82
N THR A 427 -17.32 4.17 -2.21
CA THR A 427 -15.95 4.33 -1.69
C THR A 427 -14.99 4.56 -2.84
N THR A 428 -13.79 5.07 -2.59
CA THR A 428 -12.71 5.02 -3.58
C THR A 428 -12.32 3.57 -3.86
N VAL A 429 -12.14 3.24 -5.13
CA VAL A 429 -11.82 1.92 -5.67
C VAL A 429 -10.71 2.06 -6.69
N TYR A 430 -10.05 0.95 -7.01
CA TYR A 430 -8.81 1.00 -7.77
C TYR A 430 -8.81 0.05 -8.96
N GLU A 431 -8.20 0.50 -10.05
CA GLU A 431 -7.78 -0.35 -11.15
C GLU A 431 -6.25 -0.37 -11.16
N THR A 432 -5.67 -1.44 -10.61
CA THR A 432 -4.21 -1.56 -10.53
C THR A 432 -3.63 -1.74 -11.93
N ASN A 433 -2.49 -1.12 -12.21
CA ASN A 433 -1.63 -1.50 -13.33
C ASN A 433 -0.32 -2.06 -12.76
N MET A 434 -0.05 -3.34 -12.97
CA MET A 434 1.20 -3.98 -12.56
C MET A 434 2.31 -3.73 -13.59
N GLY A 435 2.57 -2.45 -13.89
CA GLY A 435 3.42 -1.99 -14.99
C GLY A 435 4.82 -2.59 -14.97
N GLY A 436 5.48 -2.58 -13.81
CA GLY A 436 6.82 -3.17 -13.72
C GLY A 436 6.89 -4.69 -13.94
N ARG A 437 5.77 -5.43 -13.78
CA ARG A 437 5.68 -6.85 -14.16
C ARG A 437 5.40 -7.02 -15.67
N LEU A 438 4.68 -6.09 -16.28
CA LEU A 438 4.57 -6.02 -17.74
C LEU A 438 5.94 -5.76 -18.37
N ASP A 439 6.70 -4.79 -17.85
CA ASP A 439 8.07 -4.51 -18.33
C ASP A 439 8.95 -5.76 -18.22
N ASP A 440 8.86 -6.49 -17.10
CA ASP A 440 9.55 -7.78 -16.93
C ASP A 440 9.11 -8.81 -17.99
N HIS A 441 7.82 -8.90 -18.32
CA HIS A 441 7.33 -9.82 -19.34
C HIS A 441 7.78 -9.45 -20.76
N VAL A 442 7.65 -8.19 -21.16
CA VAL A 442 8.07 -7.70 -22.49
C VAL A 442 9.58 -7.91 -22.65
N ARG A 443 10.36 -7.71 -21.59
CA ARG A 443 11.79 -8.01 -21.55
C ARG A 443 12.08 -9.47 -21.87
N GLU A 444 11.41 -10.38 -21.19
CA GLU A 444 11.61 -11.82 -21.37
C GLU A 444 11.23 -12.28 -22.78
N VAL A 445 10.10 -11.82 -23.32
CA VAL A 445 9.68 -12.13 -24.70
C VAL A 445 10.75 -11.69 -25.71
N GLN A 446 11.31 -10.49 -25.55
CA GLN A 446 12.34 -10.00 -26.44
C GLN A 446 13.69 -10.72 -26.25
N ALA A 447 14.05 -11.03 -25.01
CA ALA A 447 15.23 -11.82 -24.71
C ALA A 447 15.16 -13.22 -25.34
N GLU A 448 14.03 -13.92 -25.17
CA GLU A 448 13.78 -15.23 -25.76
C GLU A 448 13.92 -15.19 -27.29
N ALA A 449 13.33 -14.17 -27.94
CA ALA A 449 13.42 -14.01 -29.39
C ALA A 449 14.87 -13.80 -29.87
N LEU A 450 15.63 -12.93 -29.19
CA LEU A 450 17.03 -12.66 -29.52
C LEU A 450 17.93 -13.88 -29.29
N VAL A 451 17.78 -14.56 -28.13
CA VAL A 451 18.55 -15.76 -27.81
C VAL A 451 18.22 -16.87 -28.81
N LYS A 452 16.94 -17.08 -29.12
CA LYS A 452 16.52 -18.09 -30.11
C LYS A 452 17.16 -17.83 -31.48
N LYS A 453 17.11 -16.59 -31.97
CA LYS A 453 17.76 -16.20 -33.25
C LYS A 453 19.27 -16.43 -33.24
N ALA A 454 19.93 -16.16 -32.12
CA ALA A 454 21.37 -16.39 -31.98
C ALA A 454 21.70 -17.89 -31.93
N ILE A 455 20.94 -18.68 -31.18
CA ILE A 455 21.08 -20.14 -31.09
C ILE A 455 20.82 -20.81 -32.45
N GLU A 456 19.85 -20.33 -33.23
CA GLU A 456 19.59 -20.84 -34.57
C GLU A 456 20.78 -20.66 -35.53
N LYS A 457 21.65 -19.67 -35.28
CA LYS A 457 22.88 -19.42 -36.03
C LYS A 457 24.12 -20.12 -35.44
N ALA A 458 24.01 -20.75 -34.29
CA ALA A 458 25.12 -21.45 -33.65
C ALA A 458 25.40 -22.80 -34.32
N SER A 459 26.68 -23.16 -34.47
CA SER A 459 27.09 -24.46 -35.01
C SER A 459 26.66 -25.62 -34.11
N ASP A 460 26.72 -25.44 -32.79
CA ASP A 460 26.21 -26.36 -31.77
C ASP A 460 25.30 -25.59 -30.82
N LYS A 461 24.00 -25.91 -30.87
CA LYS A 461 22.95 -25.19 -30.15
C LYS A 461 23.01 -25.44 -28.64
N ASP A 462 23.24 -26.69 -28.23
CA ASP A 462 23.27 -27.06 -26.82
C ASP A 462 24.53 -26.50 -26.14
N VAL A 463 25.69 -26.56 -26.81
CA VAL A 463 26.93 -25.96 -26.29
C VAL A 463 26.82 -24.43 -26.19
N ALA A 464 26.28 -23.78 -27.23
CA ALA A 464 26.11 -22.32 -27.22
C ALA A 464 25.20 -21.86 -26.08
N LEU A 465 24.07 -22.53 -25.87
CA LEU A 465 23.14 -22.19 -24.79
C LEU A 465 23.71 -22.50 -23.40
N LYS A 466 24.42 -23.63 -23.27
CA LYS A 466 25.09 -24.00 -22.02
C LYS A 466 26.10 -22.93 -21.60
N ASN A 467 26.96 -22.48 -22.52
CA ASN A 467 27.97 -21.47 -22.20
C ASN A 467 27.33 -20.15 -21.74
N LEU A 468 26.27 -19.70 -22.42
CA LEU A 468 25.51 -18.51 -22.00
C LEU A 468 24.90 -18.71 -20.61
N ALA A 469 24.30 -19.89 -20.36
CA ALA A 469 23.69 -20.20 -19.07
C ALA A 469 24.73 -20.23 -17.94
N GLU A 470 25.92 -20.78 -18.16
CA GLU A 470 27.01 -20.78 -17.18
C GLU A 470 27.50 -19.35 -16.88
N GLU A 471 27.72 -18.54 -17.92
CA GLU A 471 28.15 -17.14 -17.76
C GLU A 471 27.12 -16.26 -17.01
N LEU A 472 25.83 -16.58 -17.15
CA LEU A 472 24.73 -15.91 -16.45
C LEU A 472 24.39 -16.54 -15.09
N GLY A 473 25.05 -17.64 -14.70
CA GLY A 473 24.75 -18.37 -13.46
C GLY A 473 23.40 -19.09 -13.46
N ALA A 474 22.87 -19.41 -14.64
CA ALA A 474 21.57 -20.07 -14.84
C ALA A 474 21.66 -21.59 -15.03
N TRP A 475 22.87 -22.15 -15.19
CA TRP A 475 23.06 -23.55 -15.60
C TRP A 475 22.36 -24.57 -14.69
N ASP A 476 22.36 -24.37 -13.38
CA ASP A 476 21.73 -25.29 -12.42
C ASP A 476 20.23 -25.47 -12.71
N GLU A 477 19.53 -24.39 -13.08
CA GLU A 477 18.10 -24.44 -13.40
C GLU A 477 17.87 -24.88 -14.86
N VAL A 478 18.74 -24.46 -15.77
CA VAL A 478 18.68 -24.80 -17.20
C VAL A 478 18.91 -26.29 -17.43
N SER A 479 19.86 -26.90 -16.71
CA SER A 479 20.20 -28.32 -16.84
C SER A 479 19.06 -29.26 -16.43
N GLN A 480 18.11 -28.77 -15.62
CA GLN A 480 16.91 -29.50 -15.21
C GLN A 480 15.80 -29.48 -16.29
N LYS A 481 15.92 -28.64 -17.32
CA LYS A 481 14.93 -28.54 -18.41
C LYS A 481 15.22 -29.53 -19.52
N LYS A 482 14.15 -30.10 -20.09
CA LYS A 482 14.25 -31.20 -21.05
C LYS A 482 14.45 -30.71 -22.48
N THR A 483 13.76 -29.64 -22.84
CA THR A 483 13.74 -29.13 -24.22
C THR A 483 14.59 -27.88 -24.36
N LEU A 484 15.12 -27.65 -25.58
CA LEU A 484 15.86 -26.42 -25.88
C LEU A 484 15.01 -25.15 -25.65
N ALA A 485 13.71 -25.22 -25.94
CA ALA A 485 12.79 -24.11 -25.72
C ALA A 485 12.65 -23.75 -24.24
N GLU A 486 12.43 -24.73 -23.37
CA GLU A 486 12.37 -24.51 -21.91
C GLU A 486 13.69 -23.95 -21.37
N LYS A 487 14.83 -24.44 -21.88
CA LYS A 487 16.16 -23.92 -21.51
C LYS A 487 16.31 -22.44 -21.88
N ILE A 488 15.88 -22.05 -23.08
CA ILE A 488 15.91 -20.64 -23.53
C ILE A 488 15.05 -19.76 -22.61
N ILE A 489 13.82 -20.20 -22.28
CA ILE A 489 12.92 -19.45 -21.38
C ILE A 489 13.60 -19.18 -20.03
N VAL A 490 14.26 -20.19 -19.43
CA VAL A 490 14.95 -20.00 -18.15
C VAL A 490 16.08 -18.97 -18.27
N VAL A 491 16.97 -19.11 -19.26
CA VAL A 491 18.11 -18.20 -19.47
C VAL A 491 17.64 -16.76 -19.71
N SER A 492 16.55 -16.60 -20.45
CA SER A 492 15.96 -15.31 -20.81
C SER A 492 15.11 -14.68 -19.71
N SER A 493 14.85 -15.40 -18.61
CA SER A 493 14.03 -14.90 -17.51
C SER A 493 14.63 -13.68 -16.81
N ARG A 494 13.77 -12.85 -16.23
CA ARG A 494 14.15 -11.67 -15.42
C ARG A 494 15.19 -12.00 -14.35
N LYS A 495 15.13 -13.19 -13.75
CA LYS A 495 16.03 -13.65 -12.70
C LYS A 495 17.49 -13.60 -13.15
N TYR A 496 17.76 -14.00 -14.39
CA TYR A 496 19.11 -14.08 -14.94
C TYR A 496 19.45 -12.93 -15.88
N LEU A 497 18.45 -12.33 -16.51
CA LEU A 497 18.66 -11.34 -17.58
C LEU A 497 17.89 -10.03 -17.35
N ARG A 498 18.21 -9.37 -16.24
CA ARG A 498 17.83 -7.98 -15.97
C ARG A 498 19.05 -7.19 -15.48
N PRO A 499 19.42 -6.07 -16.14
CA PRO A 499 18.87 -5.55 -17.41
C PRO A 499 19.24 -6.42 -18.63
N LEU A 500 18.65 -6.17 -19.81
CA LEU A 500 18.95 -6.91 -21.06
C LEU A 500 20.39 -6.73 -21.54
N ASN A 501 20.98 -5.56 -21.31
CA ASN A 501 22.30 -5.17 -21.79
C ASN A 501 23.44 -5.70 -20.89
N LYS A 502 23.28 -6.89 -20.30
CA LYS A 502 24.39 -7.58 -19.61
C LYS A 502 25.51 -7.91 -20.59
N GLU A 503 26.75 -7.78 -20.13
CA GLU A 503 27.95 -7.99 -20.95
C GLU A 503 28.00 -9.40 -21.59
N GLN A 504 27.56 -10.42 -20.85
CA GLN A 504 27.44 -11.80 -21.33
C GLN A 504 26.47 -11.90 -22.52
N MET A 505 25.32 -11.24 -22.42
CA MET A 505 24.31 -11.21 -23.47
C MET A 505 24.79 -10.46 -24.71
N ILE A 506 25.45 -9.31 -24.51
CA ILE A 506 26.03 -8.50 -25.59
C ILE A 506 27.02 -9.35 -26.41
N ARG A 507 27.99 -9.98 -25.74
CA ARG A 507 29.01 -10.83 -26.36
C ARG A 507 28.39 -12.03 -27.08
N PHE A 508 27.44 -12.70 -26.44
CA PHE A 508 26.74 -13.85 -27.02
C PHE A 508 26.00 -13.47 -28.31
N LEU A 509 25.27 -12.36 -28.29
CA LEU A 509 24.50 -11.86 -29.42
C LEU A 509 25.39 -11.37 -30.57
N ALA A 510 26.44 -10.62 -30.26
CA ALA A 510 27.43 -10.13 -31.25
C ALA A 510 28.14 -11.28 -31.96
N LYS A 511 28.56 -12.31 -31.20
CA LYS A 511 29.20 -13.53 -31.73
C LYS A 511 28.36 -14.23 -32.80
N HIS A 512 27.03 -14.18 -32.69
CA HIS A 512 26.11 -14.81 -33.64
C HIS A 512 25.49 -13.80 -34.63
N GLY A 513 25.94 -12.55 -34.63
CA GLY A 513 25.45 -11.52 -35.55
C GLY A 513 23.97 -11.22 -35.36
N VAL A 514 23.49 -11.08 -34.11
CA VAL A 514 22.09 -10.79 -33.78
C VAL A 514 22.01 -9.59 -32.84
N PRO A 515 21.34 -8.48 -33.20
CA PRO A 515 21.02 -8.08 -34.57
C PRO A 515 22.27 -7.65 -35.36
N TYR A 516 23.41 -7.43 -34.70
CA TYR A 516 24.65 -6.96 -35.32
C TYR A 516 25.84 -7.84 -34.93
N ASN A 517 26.94 -7.76 -35.69
CA ASN A 517 28.19 -8.49 -35.47
C ASN A 517 29.25 -7.69 -34.69
N SER A 518 28.85 -6.59 -34.03
CA SER A 518 29.71 -5.76 -33.18
C SER A 518 29.06 -5.61 -31.81
N GLU A 519 29.87 -5.78 -30.77
CA GLU A 519 29.45 -5.66 -29.37
C GLU A 519 28.95 -4.25 -29.07
N GLU A 520 29.60 -3.21 -29.61
CA GLU A 520 29.19 -1.81 -29.43
C GLU A 520 27.80 -1.53 -29.99
N ARG A 521 27.51 -2.06 -31.19
CA ARG A 521 26.20 -1.88 -31.82
C ARG A 521 25.11 -2.67 -31.11
N VAL A 522 25.42 -3.89 -30.64
CA VAL A 522 24.49 -4.71 -29.85
C VAL A 522 24.21 -4.02 -28.51
N LYS A 523 25.23 -3.51 -27.83
CA LYS A 523 25.09 -2.77 -26.58
C LYS A 523 24.18 -1.56 -26.74
N ALA A 524 24.43 -0.69 -27.72
CA ALA A 524 23.59 0.50 -27.97
C ALA A 524 22.13 0.13 -28.29
N TYR A 525 21.93 -0.96 -29.04
CA TYR A 525 20.59 -1.50 -29.33
C TYR A 525 19.88 -1.96 -28.05
N LEU A 526 20.54 -2.80 -27.24
CA LEU A 526 19.96 -3.34 -26.01
C LEU A 526 19.72 -2.26 -24.95
N GLU A 527 20.58 -1.24 -24.85
CA GLU A 527 20.39 -0.09 -23.96
C GLU A 527 19.14 0.72 -24.33
N THR A 528 18.96 1.02 -25.62
CA THR A 528 17.78 1.72 -26.12
C THR A 528 16.52 0.89 -25.85
N LEU A 529 16.58 -0.41 -26.13
CA LEU A 529 15.46 -1.33 -25.95
C LEU A 529 15.10 -1.52 -24.47
N GLU A 530 16.08 -1.67 -23.57
CA GLU A 530 15.86 -1.76 -22.13
C GLU A 530 15.19 -0.48 -21.59
N ASN A 531 15.63 0.69 -22.07
CA ASN A 531 14.99 1.95 -21.72
C ASN A 531 13.53 2.00 -22.18
N ASP A 532 13.26 1.64 -23.43
CA ASP A 532 11.92 1.65 -24.04
C ASP A 532 10.97 0.67 -23.34
N ILE A 533 11.43 -0.54 -23.03
CA ILE A 533 10.67 -1.55 -22.28
C ILE A 533 10.28 -1.01 -20.91
N GLY A 534 11.16 -0.24 -20.25
CA GLY A 534 10.83 0.42 -18.99
C GLY A 534 9.74 1.50 -19.08
N TYR A 535 9.14 1.74 -20.24
CA TYR A 535 7.97 2.62 -20.41
C TYR A 535 6.67 1.85 -20.68
N CYS A 536 6.68 0.52 -20.83
CA CYS A 536 5.47 -0.24 -21.16
C CYS A 536 4.36 -0.04 -20.11
N GLY A 537 4.67 -0.18 -18.82
CA GLY A 537 3.72 0.13 -17.74
C GLY A 537 3.20 1.58 -17.78
N ILE A 538 4.07 2.55 -18.03
CA ILE A 538 3.72 3.98 -18.11
C ILE A 538 2.76 4.25 -19.27
N LEU A 539 3.02 3.65 -20.43
CA LEU A 539 2.19 3.76 -21.63
C LEU A 539 0.77 3.25 -21.35
N VAL A 540 0.63 2.09 -20.68
CA VAL A 540 -0.67 1.54 -20.27
C VAL A 540 -1.40 2.49 -19.34
N THR A 541 -0.75 2.94 -18.25
CA THR A 541 -1.36 3.88 -17.28
C THR A 541 -1.86 5.15 -17.97
N LYS A 542 -1.03 5.77 -18.82
CA LYS A 542 -1.38 7.00 -19.54
C LYS A 542 -2.57 6.80 -20.47
N LYS A 543 -2.58 5.71 -21.25
CA LYS A 543 -3.67 5.45 -22.20
C LYS A 543 -4.99 5.17 -21.46
N VAL A 544 -4.99 4.38 -20.40
CA VAL A 544 -6.21 4.12 -19.61
C VAL A 544 -6.72 5.41 -18.95
N TYR A 545 -5.81 6.24 -18.41
CA TYR A 545 -6.18 7.54 -17.86
C TYR A 545 -6.79 8.45 -18.92
N GLU A 546 -6.19 8.52 -20.11
CA GLU A 546 -6.69 9.29 -21.22
C GLU A 546 -8.12 8.87 -21.61
N ILE A 547 -8.37 7.56 -21.72
CA ILE A 547 -9.66 6.98 -22.11
C ILE A 547 -10.78 7.44 -21.17
N PHE A 548 -10.57 7.39 -19.84
CA PHE A 548 -11.65 7.63 -18.87
C PHE A 548 -11.62 9.00 -18.20
N PHE A 549 -10.44 9.49 -17.86
CA PHE A 549 -10.26 10.56 -16.87
C PHE A 549 -9.61 11.83 -17.42
N SER A 550 -9.19 11.84 -18.69
CA SER A 550 -8.73 13.09 -19.31
C SER A 550 -9.84 14.16 -19.25
N PRO A 551 -9.47 15.45 -19.14
CA PRO A 551 -10.43 16.55 -19.15
C PRO A 551 -11.39 16.52 -20.35
N GLN A 552 -10.93 15.98 -21.49
CA GLN A 552 -11.69 15.89 -22.73
C GLN A 552 -12.68 14.70 -22.74
N ASN A 553 -12.34 13.57 -22.10
CA ASN A 553 -13.15 12.35 -22.15
C ASN A 553 -14.06 12.17 -20.93
N LYS A 554 -13.67 12.67 -19.75
CA LYS A 554 -14.46 12.54 -18.52
C LYS A 554 -15.90 13.08 -18.63
N PRO A 555 -16.16 14.27 -19.22
CA PRO A 555 -17.54 14.76 -19.40
C PRO A 555 -18.39 13.87 -20.32
N LYS A 556 -17.77 13.18 -21.27
CA LYS A 556 -18.46 12.29 -22.21
C LYS A 556 -18.89 11.00 -21.54
N TRP A 557 -18.03 10.46 -20.66
CA TRP A 557 -18.42 9.35 -19.80
C TRP A 557 -19.57 9.74 -18.89
N ILE A 558 -19.55 10.91 -18.25
CA ILE A 558 -20.68 11.39 -17.42
C ILE A 558 -21.99 11.36 -18.23
N LEU A 559 -22.02 11.96 -19.42
CA LEU A 559 -23.20 11.95 -20.30
C LEU A 559 -23.63 10.52 -20.70
N TYR A 560 -22.67 9.65 -21.00
CA TYR A 560 -22.95 8.25 -21.28
C TYR A 560 -23.60 7.55 -20.08
N LEU A 561 -23.13 7.79 -18.85
CA LEU A 561 -23.70 7.20 -17.65
C LEU A 561 -25.12 7.68 -17.38
N GLN A 562 -25.37 8.99 -17.54
CA GLN A 562 -26.72 9.55 -17.42
C GLN A 562 -27.68 8.87 -18.41
N ALA A 563 -27.28 8.72 -19.68
CA ALA A 563 -28.14 8.13 -20.70
C ALA A 563 -28.29 6.60 -20.57
N ARG A 564 -27.19 5.88 -20.30
CA ARG A 564 -27.16 4.42 -20.27
C ARG A 564 -27.83 3.86 -19.03
N TYR A 565 -27.60 4.52 -17.91
CA TYR A 565 -28.03 4.06 -16.60
C TYR A 565 -29.07 4.98 -15.98
N ASP A 566 -29.63 6.00 -16.64
CA ASP A 566 -30.68 6.85 -16.05
C ASP A 566 -30.26 7.43 -14.68
N LEU A 567 -29.10 8.09 -14.67
CA LEU A 567 -28.52 8.73 -13.49
C LEU A 567 -28.67 10.24 -13.56
N ALA A 568 -28.87 10.87 -12.40
CA ALA A 568 -28.67 12.31 -12.28
C ALA A 568 -27.19 12.68 -12.54
N GLU A 569 -26.92 13.93 -12.90
CA GLU A 569 -25.55 14.38 -13.20
C GLU A 569 -24.59 14.17 -12.02
N GLU A 570 -25.03 14.46 -10.80
CA GLU A 570 -24.22 14.28 -9.59
C GLU A 570 -23.94 12.79 -9.30
N GLN A 571 -24.91 11.90 -9.50
CA GLN A 571 -24.71 10.46 -9.38
C GLN A 571 -23.71 9.95 -10.43
N ALA A 572 -23.81 10.42 -11.68
CA ALA A 572 -22.88 10.06 -12.74
C ALA A 572 -21.45 10.56 -12.46
N LYS A 573 -21.30 11.76 -11.87
CA LYS A 573 -20.01 12.26 -11.38
C LYS A 573 -19.46 11.39 -10.26
N GLU A 574 -20.30 11.03 -9.27
CA GLU A 574 -19.91 10.20 -8.12
C GLU A 574 -19.41 8.82 -8.54
N VAL A 575 -20.08 8.18 -9.52
CA VAL A 575 -19.66 6.90 -10.09
C VAL A 575 -18.22 6.94 -10.59
N LEU A 576 -17.81 7.99 -11.31
CA LEU A 576 -16.45 8.13 -11.84
C LEU A 576 -15.45 8.71 -10.83
N PHE A 577 -15.88 9.57 -9.92
CA PHE A 577 -14.99 10.31 -9.02
C PHE A 577 -14.12 9.38 -8.16
N GLY A 578 -14.68 8.28 -7.69
CA GLY A 578 -13.99 7.33 -6.82
C GLY A 578 -13.25 6.20 -7.54
N ILE A 579 -13.06 6.22 -8.86
CA ILE A 579 -12.30 5.18 -9.57
C ILE A 579 -10.88 5.69 -9.85
N ASP A 580 -9.90 5.24 -9.08
CA ASP A 580 -8.50 5.62 -9.26
C ASP A 580 -7.73 4.57 -10.07
N ILE A 581 -6.91 5.01 -11.03
CA ILE A 581 -5.86 4.15 -11.59
C ILE A 581 -4.75 4.01 -10.55
N LEU A 582 -4.24 2.78 -10.38
CA LEU A 582 -3.25 2.46 -9.36
C LEU A 582 -1.99 1.81 -9.97
N PRO A 583 -1.00 2.60 -10.41
CA PRO A 583 0.27 2.05 -10.88
C PRO A 583 1.05 1.40 -9.74
N ALA A 584 1.40 0.11 -9.90
CA ALA A 584 1.98 -0.74 -8.88
C ALA A 584 3.15 -1.58 -9.43
N SER A 585 3.80 -2.36 -8.55
CA SER A 585 4.93 -3.25 -8.91
C SER A 585 6.08 -2.52 -9.61
N LYS A 586 6.30 -1.26 -9.27
CA LYS A 586 7.25 -0.38 -9.95
C LYS A 586 8.69 -0.89 -9.88
N ARG A 587 9.45 -0.66 -10.95
CA ARG A 587 10.87 -0.97 -11.14
C ARG A 587 11.74 0.28 -11.19
N HIS A 588 11.17 1.42 -11.59
CA HIS A 588 11.90 2.66 -11.80
C HIS A 588 11.11 3.88 -11.29
N THR A 589 11.81 4.89 -10.79
CA THR A 589 11.20 6.12 -10.26
C THR A 589 10.34 6.86 -11.28
N LYS A 590 10.65 6.75 -12.58
CA LYS A 590 9.87 7.32 -13.69
C LYS A 590 8.42 6.82 -13.73
N GLU A 591 8.12 5.61 -13.26
CA GLU A 591 6.74 5.10 -13.16
C GLU A 591 5.89 5.86 -12.12
N THR A 592 6.52 6.67 -11.28
CA THR A 592 5.82 7.59 -10.37
C THR A 592 5.83 8.98 -10.95
N LEU A 593 7.01 9.48 -11.29
CA LEU A 593 7.20 10.88 -11.67
C LEU A 593 6.54 11.25 -13.01
N LEU A 594 6.28 10.28 -13.91
CA LEU A 594 5.67 10.50 -15.22
C LEU A 594 4.16 10.22 -15.29
N THR A 595 3.53 9.86 -14.17
CA THR A 595 2.10 9.50 -14.12
C THR A 595 1.37 10.10 -12.92
N LEU A 596 1.88 11.21 -12.37
CA LEU A 596 1.17 11.95 -11.32
C LEU A 596 -0.07 12.63 -11.92
N ALA A 597 -1.18 12.59 -11.18
CA ALA A 597 -2.44 13.23 -11.53
C ALA A 597 -3.18 13.65 -10.26
N GLU A 598 -3.81 14.82 -10.28
CA GLU A 598 -4.57 15.36 -9.15
C GLU A 598 -5.85 14.55 -8.87
N THR A 599 -6.45 13.95 -9.90
CA THR A 599 -7.70 13.19 -9.78
C THR A 599 -7.57 11.79 -10.37
N ASN A 600 -8.38 10.84 -9.89
CA ASN A 600 -8.50 9.49 -10.46
C ASN A 600 -7.15 8.73 -10.52
N MET A 601 -6.24 8.99 -9.58
CA MET A 601 -4.91 8.38 -9.52
C MET A 601 -4.46 8.18 -8.06
N THR A 602 -4.03 6.97 -7.74
CA THR A 602 -3.37 6.64 -6.48
C THR A 602 -2.13 5.80 -6.76
N HIS A 603 -0.94 6.27 -6.37
CA HIS A 603 0.28 5.50 -6.56
C HIS A 603 0.56 4.57 -5.39
N THR A 604 0.61 3.25 -5.60
CA THR A 604 1.07 2.31 -4.55
C THR A 604 2.55 1.97 -4.71
N GLU A 605 3.28 1.94 -3.61
CA GLU A 605 4.75 1.81 -3.65
C GLU A 605 5.30 0.90 -2.57
N PHE A 606 6.27 0.06 -2.95
CA PHE A 606 7.09 -0.67 -1.99
C PHE A 606 8.00 0.30 -1.21
N PRO A 607 8.35 -0.01 0.05
CA PRO A 607 9.18 0.86 0.88
C PRO A 607 10.54 1.24 0.27
N ASN A 608 11.17 0.35 -0.49
CA ASN A 608 12.43 0.63 -1.16
C ASN A 608 12.28 1.53 -2.40
N HIS A 609 11.12 1.45 -3.08
CA HIS A 609 10.79 2.35 -4.18
C HIS A 609 10.53 3.78 -3.65
N GLN A 610 9.89 3.90 -2.48
CA GLN A 610 9.69 5.20 -1.81
C GLN A 610 11.03 5.89 -1.55
N THR A 611 12.01 5.15 -1.04
CA THR A 611 13.38 5.65 -0.85
C THR A 611 14.01 6.08 -2.17
N ALA A 612 13.88 5.27 -3.22
CA ALA A 612 14.46 5.59 -4.53
C ALA A 612 13.85 6.88 -5.14
N VAL A 613 12.54 7.08 -5.02
CA VAL A 613 11.87 8.31 -5.46
C VAL A 613 12.31 9.49 -4.60
N LEU A 614 12.38 9.35 -3.27
CA LEU A 614 12.86 10.40 -2.38
C LEU A 614 14.29 10.82 -2.74
N SER A 615 15.18 9.86 -3.01
CA SER A 615 16.55 10.13 -3.48
C SER A 615 16.54 10.85 -4.83
N ALA A 616 15.78 10.38 -5.81
CA ALA A 616 15.68 11.03 -7.12
C ALA A 616 15.15 12.47 -7.04
N CYS A 617 14.26 12.76 -6.09
CA CYS A 617 13.70 14.09 -5.87
C CYS A 617 14.62 15.00 -5.04
N SER A 618 15.69 14.46 -4.45
CA SER A 618 16.69 15.22 -3.68
C SER A 618 17.82 15.76 -4.56
N GLU A 619 17.87 15.36 -5.84
CA GLU A 619 18.82 15.89 -6.80
C GLU A 619 18.61 17.40 -7.01
N PRO A 620 19.66 18.24 -7.03
CA PRO A 620 19.52 19.70 -7.16
C PRO A 620 18.80 20.17 -8.44
N SER A 621 18.81 19.33 -9.48
CA SER A 621 18.14 19.58 -10.75
C SER A 621 16.62 19.28 -10.73
N PHE A 622 16.14 18.55 -9.71
CA PHE A 622 14.75 18.17 -9.60
C PHE A 622 13.87 19.38 -9.27
N LYS A 623 12.76 19.52 -10.01
CA LYS A 623 11.71 20.50 -9.73
C LYS A 623 10.38 19.80 -9.71
N ILE A 624 9.67 19.91 -8.60
CA ILE A 624 8.35 19.29 -8.40
C ILE A 624 7.33 19.81 -9.43
N GLU A 625 7.47 21.06 -9.89
CA GLU A 625 6.63 21.65 -10.93
C GLU A 625 6.69 20.88 -12.25
N ASN A 626 7.83 20.22 -12.54
CA ASN A 626 8.01 19.46 -13.77
C ASN A 626 7.21 18.15 -13.77
N CYS A 627 6.84 17.60 -12.60
CA CYS A 627 6.10 16.35 -12.51
C CYS A 627 4.59 16.53 -12.23
N LEU A 628 4.11 17.74 -11.91
CA LEU A 628 2.67 18.00 -11.77
C LEU A 628 1.92 17.69 -13.07
N GLU A 629 0.78 16.99 -12.94
CA GLU A 629 -0.05 16.52 -14.05
C GLU A 629 0.76 15.79 -15.13
N SER A 630 1.84 15.11 -14.73
CA SER A 630 2.70 14.42 -15.68
C SER A 630 1.97 13.31 -16.42
N ILE A 631 0.85 12.79 -15.91
CA ILE A 631 -0.02 11.86 -16.64
C ILE A 631 -0.49 12.42 -17.99
N LEU A 632 -0.79 13.72 -18.07
CA LEU A 632 -1.29 14.39 -19.27
C LEU A 632 -0.18 14.81 -20.24
N LYS A 633 1.08 14.83 -19.78
CA LYS A 633 2.23 15.20 -20.62
C LYS A 633 2.53 14.08 -21.61
N PRO A 634 2.70 14.38 -22.91
CA PRO A 634 3.02 13.36 -23.90
C PRO A 634 4.40 12.75 -23.63
N LEU A 635 4.53 11.46 -23.91
CA LEU A 635 5.83 10.79 -23.96
C LEU A 635 6.47 10.98 -25.34
N ASP A 636 7.77 10.72 -25.44
CA ASP A 636 8.46 10.64 -26.73
C ASP A 636 7.80 9.56 -27.60
N SER A 637 7.15 10.00 -28.69
CA SER A 637 6.50 9.13 -29.67
C SER A 637 7.44 8.08 -30.27
N ALA A 638 8.76 8.35 -30.29
CA ALA A 638 9.74 7.43 -30.81
C ALA A 638 9.86 6.14 -29.96
N ILE A 639 9.51 6.19 -28.67
CA ILE A 639 9.50 5.00 -27.79
C ILE A 639 8.49 3.98 -28.32
N LEU A 640 7.23 4.38 -28.46
CA LEU A 640 6.19 3.48 -28.95
C LEU A 640 6.50 3.01 -30.38
N GLN A 641 6.94 3.93 -31.25
CA GLN A 641 7.33 3.57 -32.62
C GLN A 641 8.44 2.51 -32.63
N ARG A 642 9.46 2.61 -31.78
CA ARG A 642 10.53 1.60 -31.70
C ARG A 642 10.01 0.26 -31.17
N LEU A 643 9.13 0.26 -30.17
CA LEU A 643 8.50 -0.96 -29.65
C LEU A 643 7.62 -1.67 -30.69
N THR A 644 6.96 -0.91 -31.58
CA THR A 644 6.04 -1.45 -32.61
C THR A 644 6.64 -1.59 -34.01
N ARG A 645 7.94 -1.32 -34.20
CA ARG A 645 8.62 -1.48 -35.50
C ARG A 645 8.54 -2.94 -35.94
N ASP A 646 8.28 -3.16 -37.24
CA ASP A 646 8.20 -4.50 -37.85
C ASP A 646 9.49 -5.32 -37.70
N THR A 647 10.62 -4.67 -37.44
CA THR A 647 11.91 -5.32 -37.21
C THR A 647 12.04 -5.94 -35.81
N ASN A 648 11.14 -5.63 -34.88
CA ASN A 648 11.15 -6.14 -33.51
C ASN A 648 10.06 -7.20 -33.33
N ASP A 649 10.39 -8.31 -32.66
CA ASP A 649 9.44 -9.40 -32.36
C ASP A 649 8.37 -8.97 -31.34
N LEU A 650 8.47 -7.75 -30.81
CA LEU A 650 7.56 -7.16 -29.83
C LEU A 650 6.26 -6.60 -30.40
N LYS A 651 6.16 -6.30 -31.70
CA LYS A 651 4.97 -5.61 -32.25
C LYS A 651 3.66 -6.30 -31.86
N ASN A 652 3.59 -7.62 -32.03
CA ASN A 652 2.40 -8.39 -31.67
C ASN A 652 2.13 -8.36 -30.15
N GLU A 653 3.18 -8.39 -29.34
CA GLU A 653 3.07 -8.33 -27.89
C GLU A 653 2.60 -6.94 -27.42
N VAL A 654 3.09 -5.88 -28.05
CA VAL A 654 2.67 -4.50 -27.80
C VAL A 654 1.20 -4.31 -28.14
N ASN A 655 0.74 -4.83 -29.29
CA ASN A 655 -0.66 -4.74 -29.67
C ASN A 655 -1.58 -5.40 -28.64
N LYS A 656 -1.19 -6.59 -28.12
CA LYS A 656 -1.94 -7.31 -27.08
C LYS A 656 -2.16 -6.47 -25.82
N PHE A 657 -1.13 -5.77 -25.33
CA PHE A 657 -1.23 -5.02 -24.08
C PHE A 657 -1.70 -3.57 -24.24
N TYR A 658 -1.47 -2.96 -25.40
CA TYR A 658 -1.63 -1.51 -25.59
C TYR A 658 -2.86 -1.12 -26.39
N GLU A 659 -3.41 -2.00 -27.22
CA GLU A 659 -4.61 -1.72 -28.01
C GLU A 659 -5.88 -2.17 -27.29
N ILE A 660 -7.00 -1.47 -27.51
CA ILE A 660 -8.32 -1.91 -27.03
C ILE A 660 -8.84 -3.09 -27.85
N THR A 661 -9.99 -3.64 -27.46
CA THR A 661 -10.70 -4.67 -28.23
C THR A 661 -11.80 -4.06 -29.12
N LYS A 662 -12.27 -4.80 -30.13
CA LYS A 662 -13.41 -4.38 -30.97
C LYS A 662 -14.69 -4.09 -30.14
N PRO A 663 -15.12 -4.95 -29.19
CA PRO A 663 -16.28 -4.64 -28.34
C PRO A 663 -16.12 -3.33 -27.55
N GLN A 664 -14.93 -3.08 -27.01
CA GLN A 664 -14.63 -1.85 -26.26
C GLN A 664 -14.68 -0.62 -27.15
N SER A 665 -14.20 -0.71 -28.40
CA SER A 665 -14.32 0.35 -29.39
C SER A 665 -15.77 0.77 -29.62
N GLU A 666 -16.70 -0.19 -29.70
CA GLU A 666 -18.13 0.11 -29.86
C GLU A 666 -18.73 0.81 -28.63
N ILE A 667 -18.30 0.45 -27.43
CA ILE A 667 -18.71 1.15 -26.20
C ILE A 667 -18.19 2.59 -26.20
N MET A 668 -16.92 2.80 -26.57
CA MET A 668 -16.32 4.14 -26.66
C MET A 668 -17.01 5.02 -27.70
N LYS A 669 -17.42 4.47 -28.85
CA LYS A 669 -18.24 5.17 -29.85
C LYS A 669 -19.60 5.59 -29.28
N LYS A 670 -20.27 4.71 -28.52
CA LYS A 670 -21.53 5.05 -27.82
C LYS A 670 -21.32 6.15 -26.78
N ALA A 671 -20.18 6.15 -26.09
CA ALA A 671 -19.76 7.21 -25.19
C ALA A 671 -19.25 8.47 -25.91
N LYS A 672 -19.26 8.51 -27.26
CA LYS A 672 -18.80 9.64 -28.09
C LYS A 672 -17.34 10.04 -27.86
N ILE A 673 -16.50 9.08 -27.48
CA ILE A 673 -15.05 9.26 -27.38
C ILE A 673 -14.51 9.52 -28.80
N PRO A 674 -13.67 10.55 -29.01
CA PRO A 674 -13.21 10.93 -30.34
C PRO A 674 -12.06 10.02 -30.78
N SER A 675 -11.90 9.88 -32.10
CA SER A 675 -10.74 9.19 -32.71
C SER A 675 -10.49 7.79 -32.14
N VAL A 676 -11.54 7.00 -31.86
CA VAL A 676 -11.42 5.69 -31.22
C VAL A 676 -10.46 4.76 -31.96
N GLU A 677 -10.33 4.94 -33.28
CA GLU A 677 -9.41 4.22 -34.15
C GLU A 677 -7.94 4.34 -33.70
N GLN A 678 -7.57 5.44 -33.03
CA GLN A 678 -6.21 5.67 -32.51
C GLN A 678 -5.83 4.71 -31.37
N TYR A 679 -6.83 4.10 -30.71
CA TYR A 679 -6.60 3.16 -29.62
C TYR A 679 -6.35 1.73 -30.11
N GLY A 680 -6.44 1.47 -31.43
CA GLY A 680 -6.25 0.14 -32.01
C GLY A 680 -7.42 -0.82 -31.75
N SER A 681 -7.26 -2.09 -32.12
CA SER A 681 -8.30 -3.12 -31.91
C SER A 681 -7.77 -4.55 -31.70
N GLY A 682 -6.45 -4.70 -31.62
CA GLY A 682 -5.74 -5.98 -31.47
C GLY A 682 -5.45 -6.40 -30.03
N GLY A 683 -6.09 -5.76 -29.04
CA GLY A 683 -5.95 -6.11 -27.63
C GLY A 683 -6.48 -7.50 -27.29
N ILE A 684 -6.02 -8.05 -26.16
CA ILE A 684 -6.48 -9.36 -25.66
C ILE A 684 -7.94 -9.31 -25.19
N LEU A 685 -8.73 -10.32 -25.56
CA LEU A 685 -10.12 -10.51 -25.09
C LEU A 685 -10.15 -11.10 -23.67
N PRO A 686 -11.26 -10.94 -22.92
CA PRO A 686 -11.45 -11.57 -21.61
C PRO A 686 -11.14 -13.06 -21.56
N SER A 687 -11.54 -13.82 -22.58
CA SER A 687 -11.28 -15.26 -22.67
C SER A 687 -9.79 -15.61 -22.82
N GLN A 688 -8.93 -14.64 -23.11
CA GLN A 688 -7.49 -14.82 -23.33
C GLN A 688 -6.66 -14.39 -22.12
N TRP A 689 -7.25 -13.74 -21.11
CA TRP A 689 -6.51 -13.16 -19.97
C TRP A 689 -5.66 -14.21 -19.24
N GLN A 690 -6.22 -15.40 -18.97
CA GLN A 690 -5.55 -16.48 -18.26
C GLN A 690 -4.30 -17.01 -19.00
N SER A 691 -4.25 -16.81 -20.32
CA SER A 691 -3.13 -17.24 -21.17
C SER A 691 -2.05 -16.18 -21.38
N PHE A 692 -2.27 -14.95 -20.90
CA PHE A 692 -1.30 -13.88 -21.04
C PHE A 692 -0.10 -14.10 -20.11
N GLY A 693 1.12 -14.01 -20.65
CA GLY A 693 2.32 -14.46 -19.92
C GLY A 693 2.54 -13.75 -18.58
N ALA A 694 2.24 -12.45 -18.49
CA ALA A 694 2.33 -11.71 -17.23
C ALA A 694 1.29 -12.17 -16.18
N VAL A 695 0.09 -12.58 -16.63
CA VAL A 695 -0.98 -13.13 -15.76
C VAL A 695 -0.54 -14.46 -15.18
N ILE A 696 -0.10 -15.40 -16.03
CA ILE A 696 0.34 -16.74 -15.61
C ILE A 696 1.40 -16.62 -14.52
N LYS A 697 2.51 -15.93 -14.81
CA LYS A 697 3.63 -15.78 -13.87
C LYS A 697 3.22 -15.15 -12.54
N THR A 698 2.30 -14.18 -12.57
CA THR A 698 1.86 -13.49 -11.35
C THR A 698 0.91 -14.35 -10.52
N MET A 699 -0.01 -15.06 -11.16
CA MET A 699 -0.90 -15.99 -10.47
C MET A 699 -0.13 -17.16 -9.85
N ASP A 700 0.89 -17.67 -10.53
CA ASP A 700 1.76 -18.73 -10.00
C ASP A 700 2.52 -18.26 -8.74
N GLU A 701 3.07 -17.04 -8.76
CA GLU A 701 3.75 -16.43 -7.61
C GLU A 701 2.79 -16.22 -6.42
N PHE A 702 1.58 -15.71 -6.68
CA PHE A 702 0.59 -15.46 -5.64
C PHE A 702 0.08 -16.75 -5.02
N SER A 703 -0.22 -17.77 -5.84
CA SER A 703 -0.66 -19.08 -5.36
C SER A 703 0.42 -19.78 -4.53
N SER A 704 1.67 -19.75 -5.00
CA SER A 704 2.81 -20.31 -4.28
C SER A 704 3.06 -19.61 -2.93
N SER A 705 2.91 -18.28 -2.90
CA SER A 705 3.05 -17.51 -1.67
C SER A 705 1.93 -17.80 -0.68
N TYR A 706 0.69 -17.94 -1.16
CA TYR A 706 -0.46 -18.30 -0.34
C TYR A 706 -0.25 -19.67 0.32
N GLU A 707 0.16 -20.69 -0.43
CA GLU A 707 0.46 -22.02 0.13
C GLU A 707 1.58 -22.00 1.17
N THR A 708 2.63 -21.22 0.91
CA THR A 708 3.74 -21.05 1.85
C THR A 708 3.26 -20.41 3.16
N PHE A 709 2.43 -19.38 3.07
CA PHE A 709 1.88 -18.71 4.25
C PHE A 709 0.91 -19.63 5.01
N LYS A 710 0.01 -20.31 4.30
CA LYS A 710 -0.90 -21.31 4.86
C LYS A 710 -0.15 -22.38 5.66
N ALA A 711 0.93 -22.93 5.11
CA ALA A 711 1.75 -23.92 5.80
C ALA A 711 2.33 -23.38 7.12
N LYS A 712 2.79 -22.13 7.15
CA LYS A 712 3.29 -21.47 8.37
C LYS A 712 2.18 -21.29 9.40
N CYS A 713 1.01 -20.80 8.99
CA CYS A 713 -0.13 -20.61 9.89
C CYS A 713 -0.59 -21.94 10.50
N ILE A 714 -0.75 -22.99 9.68
CA ILE A 714 -1.09 -24.35 10.17
C ILE A 714 -0.05 -24.86 11.16
N SER A 715 1.24 -24.66 10.88
CA SER A 715 2.33 -25.06 11.78
C SER A 715 2.24 -24.36 13.13
N PHE A 716 1.96 -23.05 13.12
CA PHE A 716 1.75 -22.27 14.34
C PHE A 716 0.54 -22.76 15.14
N VAL A 717 -0.61 -22.95 14.49
CA VAL A 717 -1.83 -23.45 15.15
C VAL A 717 -1.59 -24.83 15.78
N LYS A 718 -0.89 -25.74 15.08
CA LYS A 718 -0.49 -27.05 15.63
C LYS A 718 0.39 -26.93 16.88
N LYS A 719 1.23 -25.89 16.98
CA LYS A 719 2.02 -25.61 18.18
C LYS A 719 1.11 -25.15 19.32
N VAL A 720 0.22 -24.19 19.06
CA VAL A 720 -0.75 -23.68 20.04
C VAL A 720 -1.66 -24.79 20.58
N SER A 721 -2.12 -25.72 19.73
CA SER A 721 -2.93 -26.86 20.17
C SER A 721 -2.22 -27.80 21.15
N LYS A 722 -0.87 -27.85 21.14
CA LYS A 722 -0.05 -28.68 22.05
C LYS A 722 0.27 -27.99 23.38
N GLU A 723 0.00 -26.70 23.49
CA GLU A 723 0.16 -25.92 24.74
C GLU A 723 -1.08 -26.04 25.65
N LYS A 724 -2.16 -26.65 25.15
CA LYS A 724 -3.30 -27.15 25.94
C LYS A 724 -2.99 -28.54 26.48
#